data_AF-A0A8H5Q203-F1
#
_entry.id   AF-A0A8H5Q203-F1
#
_cell.length_a   1.000
_cell.length_b   1.000
_cell.length_c   1.000
_cell.angle_alpha   90.00
_cell.angle_beta   90.00
_cell.angle_gamma   90.00
#
_symmetry.space_group_name_H-M   'P 1'
#
loop_
_entity.id
_entity.type
_entity.pdbx_description
1 polymer ?
#
loop_
_entity_poly.entity_id
_entity_poly.type
_entity_poly.pdbx_seq_one_letter_code
_entity_poly.pdbx_strand_id
1 'polypeptide(L)'
;MEASEEGLFKFSQLLRSFSCELVPIDLFVRACEPKATWSSTGEIIERLPLQAGVPEWLVDFYNANRPFFQGKVSEAHHSYFEISIKASVAYFRVTNEGQPDLEPGQDMSIINERVVSLERLAITFQAFPSINTEIIGEEMSDRFMDVVKTSILPLLSGITDADIEDWFLPRNLKAREGYLLSLFELLYQVVDILGVDYPALPLSLPRWILSLVTAETLNSCGALFSEISEVFDAVQNSSHMPLELGFLSAQSNTDERSNAMVGYILSMFLSNEVVTAGDRTSDNRLAEAFSNWQPLSRINPSSMECLGATSFCSLTKLGAIQIPLTAALDTKALHGLLLARRKQYKEATKILESTTKDIISQYGQTSMQLGIVIAELANCYNILRQEEKAEVCLKTTLESRKGSSLMLRRDGTYLSLALADSFIGRARYNEALPILQRIIEAFDISATSRMMSALRLAKCRRRMRRNPHEAFEQDSPLWAGFALLADVPGFLTTEYIEELACSISEMSRVQVGQSENVLQLIEAVNRVVGKVSSLTNSPSWEWYTELQEEYSVQVASHTKPGKGKQKEEGANIKEMDDDGSPSAPSPSLDLDFDIVNNAEPWSEQLVLALGKIPRPSIRLMRRIRQLEIVHPDGPAYLSRSYLGMRHREHNMDMLKEVLDSDRVDEFLPCHYFDYIAGTSIGGIMLGRLRMSADEAIDGFIHFANAVFGHPRVFHAAPTFFPLRTKYSSSKASEAFKQIMISSKRNGMKGRFTPEIETLKDRYFTEDQTFKDGGRYPRTFVISTFAEGGPARPYMWSSHGVPDGELGTNSSAAIWQVACAISARPLHFDPIEIGGIKYIDGDLKVSHFLALTLDQVNVYAQHEKVPSVLLSIGAGIQVEIEEAFGPGAEEFIRLGLQSYSKAYQNLKTYAKRTTNTKAKYAESTKPEQAYRLDAGENLLEFPFDDWRPVNNGNSTIQEITDITDTYLRQGKVRDSINSIAKEAVRIRRARAKTKQWVAFATDVVPVCPLCRLSK
;
A
#
# COMPACT_ATOMS: atom_id res chain seq x y z
N MET A 1 -18.98 -55.69 22.06
CA MET A 1 -19.06 -55.63 23.53
C MET A 1 -19.62 -54.27 23.84
N GLU A 2 -20.69 -54.21 24.63
CA GLU A 2 -21.20 -52.94 25.13
C GLU A 2 -20.23 -52.39 26.18
N ALA A 3 -20.19 -51.07 26.37
CA ALA A 3 -19.41 -50.47 27.43
C ALA A 3 -19.94 -50.92 28.80
N SER A 4 -19.07 -51.04 29.81
CA SER A 4 -19.56 -51.19 31.17
C SER A 4 -20.35 -49.94 31.58
N GLU A 5 -21.50 -50.14 32.21
CA GLU A 5 -22.37 -49.07 32.71
C GLU A 5 -21.62 -48.13 33.67
N GLU A 6 -20.75 -48.70 34.51
CA GLU A 6 -19.79 -47.99 35.36
C GLU A 6 -18.83 -47.08 34.56
N GLY A 7 -18.29 -47.55 33.43
CA GLY A 7 -17.39 -46.77 32.58
C GLY A 7 -18.11 -45.62 31.87
N LEU A 8 -19.34 -45.86 31.40
CA LEU A 8 -20.22 -44.84 30.83
C LEU A 8 -20.59 -43.77 31.86
N PHE A 9 -20.97 -44.19 33.07
CA PHE A 9 -21.28 -43.30 34.17
C PHE A 9 -20.07 -42.44 34.56
N LYS A 10 -18.88 -43.06 34.72
CA LYS A 10 -17.63 -42.33 35.02
C LYS A 10 -17.24 -41.34 33.92
N PHE A 11 -17.38 -41.73 32.65
CA PHE A 11 -17.16 -40.81 31.52
C PHE A 11 -18.16 -39.65 31.53
N SER A 12 -19.42 -39.88 31.94
CA SER A 12 -20.41 -38.80 32.10
C SER A 12 -20.09 -37.83 33.23
N GLN A 13 -19.51 -38.31 34.35
CA GLN A 13 -19.02 -37.46 35.43
C GLN A 13 -17.84 -36.60 34.96
N LEU A 14 -16.91 -37.19 34.20
CA LEU A 14 -15.80 -36.46 33.57
C LEU A 14 -16.30 -35.39 32.59
N LEU A 15 -17.26 -35.73 31.71
CA LEU A 15 -17.89 -34.75 30.81
C LEU A 15 -18.55 -33.60 31.59
N ARG A 16 -19.33 -33.91 32.63
CA ARG A 16 -19.98 -32.92 33.53
C ARG A 16 -19.01 -32.02 34.27
N SER A 17 -17.74 -32.42 34.41
CA SER A 17 -16.72 -31.60 35.05
C SER A 17 -16.16 -30.50 34.13
N PHE A 18 -16.32 -30.62 32.81
CA PHE A 18 -16.07 -29.50 31.91
C PHE A 18 -17.27 -28.55 31.94
N SER A 19 -17.03 -27.28 32.22
CA SER A 19 -18.04 -26.22 32.31
C SER A 19 -18.56 -25.77 30.93
N CYS A 20 -18.68 -26.70 29.99
CA CYS A 20 -19.14 -26.50 28.62
C CYS A 20 -20.46 -27.22 28.38
N GLU A 21 -21.36 -26.62 27.62
CA GLU A 21 -22.52 -27.34 27.09
C GLU A 21 -22.09 -28.40 26.05
N LEU A 22 -21.04 -28.09 25.26
CA LEU A 22 -20.52 -28.92 24.18
C LEU A 22 -19.01 -29.13 24.36
N VAL A 23 -18.56 -30.38 24.55
CA VAL A 23 -17.13 -30.73 24.61
C VAL A 23 -16.71 -31.40 23.30
N PRO A 24 -15.69 -30.88 22.56
CA PRO A 24 -15.26 -31.47 21.29
C PRO A 24 -14.78 -32.92 21.46
N ILE A 25 -15.24 -33.83 20.58
CA ILE A 25 -14.81 -35.23 20.61
C ILE A 25 -13.30 -35.37 20.35
N ASP A 26 -12.74 -34.50 19.50
CA ASP A 26 -11.30 -34.43 19.21
C ASP A 26 -10.42 -34.24 20.47
N LEU A 27 -10.97 -33.64 21.54
CA LEU A 27 -10.26 -33.45 22.81
C LEU A 27 -9.91 -34.80 23.43
N PHE A 28 -10.89 -35.70 23.50
CA PHE A 28 -10.71 -37.03 24.07
C PHE A 28 -9.92 -37.96 23.15
N VAL A 29 -10.12 -37.86 21.82
CA VAL A 29 -9.30 -38.58 20.82
C VAL A 29 -7.83 -38.27 21.03
N ARG A 30 -7.46 -36.98 21.02
CA ARG A 30 -6.06 -36.54 21.12
C ARG A 30 -5.47 -36.73 22.51
N ALA A 31 -6.28 -36.67 23.57
CA ALA A 31 -5.84 -37.06 24.90
C ALA A 31 -5.49 -38.55 25.00
N CYS A 32 -6.19 -39.43 24.26
CA CYS A 32 -6.01 -40.88 24.31
C CYS A 32 -5.06 -41.44 23.23
N GLU A 33 -4.42 -40.58 22.43
CA GLU A 33 -3.48 -40.97 21.36
C GLU A 33 -2.11 -40.27 21.55
N PRO A 34 -1.03 -40.73 20.87
CA PRO A 34 0.27 -40.10 20.95
C PRO A 34 0.24 -38.66 20.42
N LYS A 35 0.75 -37.70 21.20
CA LYS A 35 0.87 -36.29 20.82
C LYS A 35 2.30 -36.01 20.33
N ALA A 36 2.42 -35.30 19.20
CA ALA A 36 3.67 -34.66 18.79
C ALA A 36 4.02 -33.51 19.75
N THR A 37 5.25 -33.50 20.28
CA THR A 37 5.76 -32.48 21.19
C THR A 37 7.25 -32.27 20.96
N TRP A 38 7.80 -31.17 21.48
CA TRP A 38 9.22 -30.86 21.34
C TRP A 38 10.06 -31.59 22.39
N SER A 39 11.13 -32.26 21.95
CA SER A 39 12.22 -32.70 22.81
C SER A 39 13.02 -31.50 23.32
N SER A 40 13.91 -31.71 24.30
CA SER A 40 14.85 -30.66 24.72
C SER A 40 15.73 -30.15 23.56
N THR A 41 16.13 -31.05 22.66
CA THR A 41 16.92 -30.73 21.46
C THR A 41 16.14 -30.01 20.35
N GLY A 42 14.93 -29.51 20.64
CA GLY A 42 14.10 -28.77 19.67
C GLY A 42 13.62 -29.60 18.47
N GLU A 43 13.53 -30.92 18.61
CA GLU A 43 13.07 -31.85 17.57
C GLU A 43 11.75 -32.52 17.98
N ILE A 44 10.97 -33.00 17.00
CA ILE A 44 9.67 -33.63 17.27
C ILE A 44 9.85 -35.03 17.87
N ILE A 45 9.16 -35.31 18.97
CA ILE A 45 8.99 -36.62 19.59
C ILE A 45 7.50 -36.91 19.87
N GLU A 46 7.14 -38.19 19.96
CA GLU A 46 5.82 -38.61 20.41
C GLU A 46 5.78 -38.78 21.94
N ARG A 47 4.76 -38.20 22.58
CA ARG A 47 4.45 -38.40 24.01
C ARG A 47 3.17 -39.21 24.15
N LEU A 48 3.25 -40.33 24.88
CA LEU A 48 2.12 -41.24 25.10
C LEU A 48 1.15 -40.68 26.17
N PRO A 49 -0.16 -40.94 26.08
CA PRO A 49 -1.17 -40.49 27.04
C PRO A 49 -0.80 -40.71 28.52
N LEU A 50 -0.39 -41.94 28.86
CA LEU A 50 -0.04 -42.31 30.25
C LEU A 50 1.22 -41.57 30.75
N GLN A 51 2.12 -41.16 29.85
CA GLN A 51 3.29 -40.34 30.20
C GLN A 51 2.93 -38.87 30.45
N ALA A 52 1.81 -38.41 29.90
CA ALA A 52 1.24 -37.08 30.14
C ALA A 52 0.31 -37.03 31.37
N GLY A 53 0.12 -38.16 32.06
CA GLY A 53 -0.79 -38.28 33.20
C GLY A 53 -2.26 -38.48 32.83
N VAL A 54 -2.59 -38.77 31.57
CA VAL A 54 -3.96 -39.10 31.16
C VAL A 54 -4.37 -40.43 31.82
N PRO A 55 -5.57 -40.53 32.43
CA PRO A 55 -5.95 -41.71 33.20
C PRO A 55 -6.03 -42.99 32.37
N GLU A 56 -5.48 -44.08 32.90
CA GLU A 56 -5.50 -45.42 32.26
C GLU A 56 -6.92 -45.88 31.94
N TRP A 57 -7.87 -45.68 32.88
CA TRP A 57 -9.29 -46.01 32.66
C TRP A 57 -9.91 -45.28 31.46
N LEU A 58 -9.47 -44.06 31.16
CA LEU A 58 -9.98 -43.27 30.05
C LEU A 58 -9.38 -43.74 28.71
N VAL A 59 -8.10 -44.12 28.71
CA VAL A 59 -7.42 -44.72 27.55
C VAL A 59 -8.04 -46.09 27.23
N ASP A 60 -8.36 -46.90 28.24
CA ASP A 60 -9.07 -48.17 28.08
C ASP A 60 -10.51 -47.94 27.57
N PHE A 61 -11.23 -46.98 28.17
CA PHE A 61 -12.58 -46.62 27.72
C PHE A 61 -12.60 -46.11 26.27
N TYR A 62 -11.63 -45.29 25.86
CA TYR A 62 -11.45 -44.86 24.48
C TYR A 62 -11.21 -46.06 23.54
N ASN A 63 -10.31 -46.97 23.91
CA ASN A 63 -9.98 -48.12 23.08
C ASN A 63 -11.13 -49.12 22.95
N ALA A 64 -11.92 -49.33 24.01
CA ALA A 64 -13.12 -50.15 23.96
C ALA A 64 -14.25 -49.50 23.13
N ASN A 65 -14.35 -48.17 23.14
CA ASN A 65 -15.49 -47.41 22.60
C ASN A 65 -15.16 -46.50 21.40
N ARG A 66 -14.09 -46.80 20.66
CA ARG A 66 -13.66 -46.04 19.45
C ARG A 66 -14.80 -45.64 18.48
N PRO A 67 -15.90 -46.41 18.26
CA PRO A 67 -17.00 -45.97 17.41
C PRO A 67 -17.65 -44.63 17.80
N PHE A 68 -17.78 -44.31 19.09
CA PHE A 68 -18.28 -43.02 19.55
C PHE A 68 -17.33 -41.89 19.15
N PHE A 69 -16.04 -42.10 19.40
CA PHE A 69 -15.00 -41.10 19.16
C PHE A 69 -14.65 -40.89 17.68
N GLN A 70 -15.01 -41.83 16.79
CA GLN A 70 -14.82 -41.69 15.34
C GLN A 70 -15.91 -40.87 14.62
N GLY A 71 -16.93 -40.37 15.31
CA GLY A 71 -17.99 -39.53 14.71
C GLY A 71 -18.82 -40.22 13.62
N LYS A 72 -18.76 -41.56 13.52
CA LYS A 72 -19.44 -42.36 12.49
C LYS A 72 -20.89 -42.71 12.83
N VAL A 73 -21.31 -42.48 14.07
CA VAL A 73 -22.69 -42.71 14.52
C VAL A 73 -23.43 -41.38 14.46
N SER A 74 -24.35 -41.26 13.50
CA SER A 74 -25.22 -40.07 13.39
C SER A 74 -26.09 -39.95 14.63
N GLU A 75 -26.03 -38.80 15.30
CA GLU A 75 -26.93 -38.40 16.41
C GLU A 75 -27.14 -39.51 17.45
N ALA A 76 -26.03 -40.09 17.93
CA ALA A 76 -26.06 -41.13 18.95
C ALA A 76 -26.51 -40.57 20.30
N HIS A 77 -27.74 -40.90 20.71
CA HIS A 77 -28.24 -40.62 22.06
C HIS A 77 -27.96 -41.80 22.99
N HIS A 78 -27.20 -41.57 24.06
CA HIS A 78 -27.00 -42.51 25.17
C HIS A 78 -27.62 -41.91 26.44
N SER A 79 -27.99 -42.75 27.42
CA SER A 79 -28.63 -42.35 28.67
C SER A 79 -27.92 -41.24 29.47
N TYR A 80 -26.64 -40.97 29.19
CA TYR A 80 -25.80 -40.01 29.93
C TYR A 80 -25.26 -38.85 29.07
N PHE A 81 -25.23 -39.01 27.74
CA PHE A 81 -24.70 -38.03 26.81
C PHE A 81 -25.20 -38.30 25.38
N GLU A 82 -25.23 -37.26 24.56
CA GLU A 82 -25.53 -37.32 23.13
C GLU A 82 -24.32 -36.84 22.31
N ILE A 83 -24.23 -37.30 21.05
CA ILE A 83 -23.28 -36.80 20.06
C ILE A 83 -24.02 -35.84 19.12
N SER A 84 -23.63 -34.56 19.16
CA SER A 84 -24.10 -33.52 18.24
C SER A 84 -23.01 -33.15 17.23
N ILE A 85 -23.41 -32.66 16.04
CA ILE A 85 -22.49 -32.21 15.00
C ILE A 85 -22.80 -30.76 14.65
N LYS A 86 -21.79 -29.90 14.68
CA LYS A 86 -21.87 -28.46 14.36
C LYS A 86 -20.66 -28.08 13.51
N ALA A 87 -20.84 -27.37 12.41
CA ALA A 87 -19.76 -26.99 11.48
C ALA A 87 -18.85 -28.15 11.02
N SER A 88 -19.41 -29.36 10.87
CA SER A 88 -18.68 -30.61 10.59
C SER A 88 -17.66 -31.05 11.67
N VAL A 89 -17.77 -30.54 12.89
CA VAL A 89 -17.07 -31.02 14.11
C VAL A 89 -18.09 -31.71 15.02
N ALA A 90 -17.68 -32.80 15.67
CA ALA A 90 -18.53 -33.56 16.57
C ALA A 90 -18.24 -33.20 18.05
N TYR A 91 -19.30 -33.11 18.85
CA TYR A 91 -19.26 -32.71 20.25
C TYR A 91 -20.09 -33.68 21.11
N PHE A 92 -19.61 -33.99 22.31
CA PHE A 92 -20.45 -34.55 23.36
C PHE A 92 -21.25 -33.43 24.03
N ARG A 93 -22.57 -33.60 24.16
CA ARG A 93 -23.41 -32.86 25.10
C ARG A 93 -23.83 -33.81 26.22
N VAL A 94 -23.77 -33.36 27.47
CA VAL A 94 -24.28 -34.12 28.62
C VAL A 94 -25.81 -34.13 28.59
N THR A 95 -26.43 -35.29 28.83
CA THR A 95 -27.88 -35.40 29.03
C THR A 95 -28.23 -35.59 30.51
N ASN A 96 -29.45 -35.19 30.88
CA ASN A 96 -29.96 -35.31 32.26
C ASN A 96 -30.89 -36.52 32.44
N GLU A 97 -31.21 -37.26 31.38
CA GLU A 97 -32.31 -38.24 31.38
C GLU A 97 -31.99 -39.54 32.13
N GLY A 98 -30.75 -40.02 32.08
CA GLY A 98 -30.31 -41.24 32.78
C GLY A 98 -29.70 -40.98 34.15
N GLN A 99 -30.26 -40.07 34.95
CA GLN A 99 -29.90 -39.99 36.37
C GLN A 99 -30.34 -41.27 37.10
N PRO A 100 -29.44 -42.00 37.80
CA PRO A 100 -29.87 -42.64 39.04
C PRO A 100 -30.26 -41.53 40.04
N ASP A 101 -31.23 -41.79 40.91
CA ASP A 101 -31.71 -40.82 41.92
C ASP A 101 -30.62 -40.47 42.95
N LEU A 102 -29.75 -39.54 42.56
CA LEU A 102 -28.78 -38.88 43.42
C LEU A 102 -29.50 -37.75 44.15
N GLU A 103 -29.84 -37.99 45.43
CA GLU A 103 -30.44 -36.94 46.26
C GLU A 103 -29.57 -35.66 46.26
N PRO A 104 -30.20 -34.46 46.26
CA PRO A 104 -29.50 -33.18 46.24
C PRO A 104 -28.78 -32.94 47.58
N GLY A 105 -27.59 -33.53 47.70
CA GLY A 105 -26.82 -33.61 48.94
C GLY A 105 -25.69 -34.66 48.95
N GLN A 106 -25.51 -35.47 47.89
CA GLN A 106 -24.23 -36.17 47.69
C GLN A 106 -23.16 -35.19 47.19
N ASP A 107 -22.55 -34.48 48.14
CA ASP A 107 -21.33 -33.71 47.89
C ASP A 107 -20.26 -34.64 47.28
N MET A 108 -19.78 -34.29 46.08
CA MET A 108 -18.53 -34.84 45.58
C MET A 108 -17.43 -34.44 46.56
N SER A 109 -16.90 -35.42 47.30
CA SER A 109 -15.86 -35.14 48.30
C SER A 109 -14.71 -34.35 47.68
N ILE A 110 -14.11 -33.45 48.45
CA ILE A 110 -13.02 -32.55 47.99
C ILE A 110 -11.88 -33.34 47.31
N ILE A 111 -11.66 -34.58 47.75
CA ILE A 111 -10.70 -35.52 47.14
C ILE A 111 -11.11 -35.90 45.71
N ASN A 112 -12.38 -36.24 45.48
CA ASN A 112 -12.90 -36.59 44.15
C ASN A 112 -12.87 -35.38 43.20
N GLU A 113 -13.24 -34.19 43.67
CA GLU A 113 -13.20 -32.97 42.86
C GLU A 113 -11.76 -32.63 42.41
N ARG A 114 -10.78 -32.73 43.33
CA ARG A 114 -9.36 -32.55 43.02
C ARG A 114 -8.83 -33.60 42.04
N VAL A 115 -9.21 -34.87 42.20
CA VAL A 115 -8.87 -35.93 41.24
C VAL A 115 -9.41 -35.60 39.85
N VAL A 116 -10.71 -35.33 39.71
CA VAL A 116 -11.32 -35.00 38.41
C VAL A 116 -10.73 -33.70 37.82
N SER A 117 -10.29 -32.76 38.65
CA SER A 117 -9.57 -31.56 38.22
C SER A 117 -8.18 -31.87 37.61
N LEU A 118 -7.43 -32.82 38.18
CA LEU A 118 -6.21 -33.32 37.56
C LEU A 118 -6.50 -34.06 36.25
N GLU A 119 -7.57 -34.87 36.18
CA GLU A 119 -7.96 -35.55 34.94
C GLU A 119 -8.27 -34.54 33.83
N ARG A 120 -9.06 -33.48 34.10
CA ARG A 120 -9.33 -32.37 33.15
C ARG A 120 -8.05 -31.71 32.63
N LEU A 121 -7.11 -31.41 33.53
CA LEU A 121 -5.84 -30.75 33.18
C LEU A 121 -4.95 -31.66 32.33
N ALA A 122 -4.75 -32.92 32.71
CA ALA A 122 -3.96 -33.89 31.96
C ALA A 122 -4.53 -34.16 30.55
N ILE A 123 -5.86 -34.31 30.44
CA ILE A 123 -6.58 -34.43 29.16
C ILE A 123 -6.29 -33.20 28.27
N THR A 124 -6.44 -32.00 28.83
CA THR A 124 -6.21 -30.76 28.08
C THR A 124 -4.74 -30.64 27.64
N PHE A 125 -3.79 -30.89 28.53
CA PHE A 125 -2.34 -30.77 28.27
C PHE A 125 -1.82 -31.80 27.24
N GLN A 126 -2.51 -32.95 27.09
CA GLN A 126 -2.22 -33.95 26.06
C GLN A 126 -2.97 -33.68 24.74
N ALA A 127 -4.19 -33.13 24.78
CA ALA A 127 -4.97 -32.86 23.58
C ALA A 127 -4.56 -31.56 22.86
N PHE A 128 -4.28 -30.50 23.62
CA PHE A 128 -3.94 -29.17 23.09
C PHE A 128 -2.59 -29.22 22.34
N PRO A 129 -2.49 -28.65 21.13
CA PRO A 129 -1.31 -28.79 20.28
C PRO A 129 -0.13 -27.97 20.78
N SER A 130 1.06 -28.58 20.83
CA SER A 130 2.31 -27.86 21.12
C SER A 130 2.68 -26.94 19.95
N ILE A 131 3.29 -25.78 20.22
CA ILE A 131 3.44 -24.70 19.22
C ILE A 131 4.22 -25.16 17.98
N ASN A 132 3.62 -24.99 16.80
CA ASN A 132 4.19 -25.37 15.50
C ASN A 132 4.70 -26.83 15.42
N THR A 133 4.05 -27.77 16.10
CA THR A 133 4.38 -29.22 16.00
C THR A 133 3.66 -29.96 14.86
N GLU A 134 2.47 -29.49 14.47
CA GLU A 134 1.60 -30.10 13.45
C GLU A 134 0.91 -29.04 12.58
N ILE A 135 0.66 -29.34 11.31
CA ILE A 135 0.03 -28.42 10.33
C ILE A 135 -1.37 -27.95 10.78
N ILE A 136 -2.08 -28.79 11.55
CA ILE A 136 -3.43 -28.53 12.06
C ILE A 136 -3.45 -27.84 13.44
N GLY A 137 -2.30 -27.42 13.98
CA GLY A 137 -2.18 -26.91 15.34
C GLY A 137 -3.11 -25.74 15.64
N GLU A 138 -3.04 -24.65 14.88
CA GLU A 138 -3.88 -23.45 15.11
C GLU A 138 -5.40 -23.78 15.08
N GLU A 139 -5.80 -24.75 14.25
CA GLU A 139 -7.17 -25.24 14.08
C GLU A 139 -7.66 -26.16 15.21
N MET A 140 -6.73 -26.77 15.96
CA MET A 140 -7.03 -27.52 17.18
C MET A 140 -7.01 -26.61 18.41
N SER A 141 -6.08 -25.64 18.48
CA SER A 141 -6.07 -24.62 19.53
C SER A 141 -7.39 -23.86 19.60
N ASP A 142 -7.88 -23.35 18.47
CA ASP A 142 -9.15 -22.62 18.39
C ASP A 142 -10.35 -23.51 18.75
N ARG A 143 -10.37 -24.77 18.27
CA ARG A 143 -11.43 -25.76 18.59
C ARG A 143 -11.53 -26.09 20.08
N PHE A 144 -10.41 -26.08 20.80
CA PHE A 144 -10.38 -26.33 22.25
C PHE A 144 -10.46 -25.05 23.09
N MET A 145 -10.44 -23.86 22.47
CA MET A 145 -10.33 -22.60 23.19
C MET A 145 -11.53 -22.33 24.11
N ASP A 146 -12.74 -22.75 23.75
CA ASP A 146 -13.91 -22.57 24.62
C ASP A 146 -13.88 -23.50 25.85
N VAL A 147 -13.30 -24.71 25.72
CA VAL A 147 -13.01 -25.58 26.87
C VAL A 147 -11.97 -24.93 27.78
N VAL A 148 -10.92 -24.35 27.20
CA VAL A 148 -9.88 -23.63 27.94
C VAL A 148 -10.47 -22.43 28.70
N LYS A 149 -11.23 -21.55 28.03
CA LYS A 149 -11.86 -20.36 28.62
C LYS A 149 -12.81 -20.67 29.78
N THR A 150 -13.57 -21.76 29.69
CA THR A 150 -14.67 -22.07 30.64
C THR A 150 -14.30 -23.05 31.73
N SER A 151 -13.39 -23.99 31.46
CA SER A 151 -13.08 -25.12 32.35
C SER A 151 -11.67 -25.09 32.92
N ILE A 152 -10.71 -24.47 32.22
CA ILE A 152 -9.28 -24.57 32.54
C ILE A 152 -8.74 -23.25 33.10
N LEU A 153 -8.99 -22.12 32.44
CA LEU A 153 -8.59 -20.81 32.98
C LEU A 153 -9.22 -20.51 34.35
N PRO A 154 -10.54 -20.73 34.60
CA PRO A 154 -11.12 -20.52 35.92
C PRO A 154 -10.48 -21.44 36.98
N LEU A 155 -10.26 -22.72 36.65
CA LEU A 155 -9.60 -23.68 37.53
C LEU A 155 -8.17 -23.23 37.89
N LEU A 156 -7.36 -22.83 36.91
CA LEU A 156 -5.99 -22.36 37.14
C LEU A 156 -5.95 -21.03 37.90
N SER A 157 -6.93 -20.14 37.69
CA SER A 157 -7.03 -18.86 38.41
C SER A 157 -7.43 -19.01 39.88
N GLY A 158 -8.02 -20.15 40.26
CA GLY A 158 -8.44 -20.45 41.63
C GLY A 158 -7.43 -21.23 42.48
N ILE A 159 -6.24 -21.56 41.95
CA ILE A 159 -5.22 -22.34 42.65
C ILE A 159 -4.60 -21.53 43.79
N THR A 160 -4.51 -22.12 44.98
CA THR A 160 -3.81 -21.56 46.14
C THR A 160 -2.46 -22.25 46.38
N ASP A 161 -1.57 -21.63 47.17
CA ASP A 161 -0.29 -22.20 47.59
C ASP A 161 -0.46 -23.62 48.19
N ALA A 162 -1.50 -23.81 49.00
CA ALA A 162 -1.83 -25.10 49.63
C ALA A 162 -2.24 -26.17 48.60
N ASP A 163 -2.86 -25.78 47.47
CA ASP A 163 -3.19 -26.70 46.39
C ASP A 163 -1.95 -27.10 45.58
N ILE A 164 -0.99 -26.18 45.40
CA ILE A 164 0.32 -26.41 44.76
C ILE A 164 1.15 -27.43 45.57
N GLU A 165 1.16 -27.32 46.90
CA GLU A 165 1.88 -28.24 47.79
C GLU A 165 1.22 -29.63 47.92
N ASP A 166 -0.12 -29.71 47.95
CA ASP A 166 -0.86 -30.93 48.28
C ASP A 166 -1.14 -31.85 47.07
N TRP A 167 -1.70 -31.30 45.99
CA TRP A 167 -2.29 -32.13 44.90
C TRP A 167 -2.03 -31.64 43.47
N PHE A 168 -1.86 -30.35 43.20
CA PHE A 168 -1.78 -29.82 41.83
C PHE A 168 -0.51 -30.24 41.09
N LEU A 169 0.60 -30.47 41.80
CA LEU A 169 1.87 -30.90 41.22
C LEU A 169 2.10 -32.43 41.37
N PRO A 170 2.49 -33.14 40.30
CA PRO A 170 2.85 -34.56 40.39
C PRO A 170 3.93 -34.83 41.44
N ARG A 171 3.79 -35.93 42.20
CA ARG A 171 4.76 -36.33 43.24
C ARG A 171 6.08 -36.89 42.68
N ASN A 172 6.08 -37.35 41.43
CA ASN A 172 7.29 -37.79 40.73
C ASN A 172 7.95 -36.59 40.02
N LEU A 173 9.21 -36.29 40.35
CA LEU A 173 9.95 -35.16 39.79
C LEU A 173 9.97 -35.11 38.26
N LYS A 174 10.17 -36.24 37.58
CA LYS A 174 10.21 -36.29 36.11
C LYS A 174 8.82 -36.08 35.47
N ALA A 175 7.76 -36.54 36.14
CA ALA A 175 6.39 -36.23 35.72
C ALA A 175 6.05 -34.76 35.97
N ARG A 176 6.54 -34.18 37.08
CA ARG A 176 6.34 -32.78 37.46
C ARG A 176 6.98 -31.81 36.45
N GLU A 177 8.22 -32.07 36.00
CA GLU A 177 8.88 -31.25 34.97
C GLU A 177 8.06 -31.24 33.66
N GLY A 178 7.66 -32.41 33.15
CA GLY A 178 6.84 -32.51 31.93
C GLY A 178 5.42 -31.91 32.06
N TYR A 179 4.84 -31.98 33.26
CA TYR A 179 3.56 -31.33 33.58
C TYR A 179 3.70 -29.80 33.57
N LEU A 180 4.73 -29.26 34.23
CA LEU A 180 5.01 -27.82 34.24
C LEU A 180 5.32 -27.28 32.84
N LEU A 181 6.10 -28.00 32.02
CA LEU A 181 6.31 -27.61 30.62
C LEU A 181 4.99 -27.52 29.83
N SER A 182 4.07 -28.47 30.05
CA SER A 182 2.78 -28.48 29.35
C SER A 182 1.85 -27.36 29.82
N LEU A 183 1.85 -27.05 31.12
CA LEU A 183 1.13 -25.93 31.72
C LEU A 183 1.64 -24.59 31.14
N PHE A 184 2.96 -24.38 31.13
CA PHE A 184 3.55 -23.12 30.67
C PHE A 184 3.44 -22.94 29.15
N GLU A 185 3.53 -24.01 28.36
CA GLU A 185 3.27 -23.96 26.91
C GLU A 185 1.80 -23.58 26.63
N LEU A 186 0.84 -24.21 27.32
CA LEU A 186 -0.57 -23.84 27.21
C LEU A 186 -0.81 -22.38 27.62
N LEU A 187 -0.29 -21.94 28.78
CA LEU A 187 -0.47 -20.58 29.26
C LEU A 187 0.09 -19.56 28.26
N TYR A 188 1.27 -19.80 27.70
CA TYR A 188 1.82 -18.95 26.64
C TYR A 188 0.89 -18.88 25.41
N GLN A 189 0.49 -20.03 24.84
CA GLN A 189 -0.38 -20.06 23.65
C GLN A 189 -1.75 -19.41 23.90
N VAL A 190 -2.27 -19.49 25.12
CA VAL A 190 -3.57 -18.90 25.48
C VAL A 190 -3.46 -17.39 25.70
N VAL A 191 -2.34 -16.88 26.22
CA VAL A 191 -2.06 -15.42 26.27
C VAL A 191 -1.85 -14.86 24.86
N ASP A 192 -1.18 -15.60 23.97
CA ASP A 192 -0.95 -15.21 22.57
C ASP A 192 -2.29 -15.09 21.78
N ILE A 193 -3.25 -15.98 22.06
CA ILE A 193 -4.55 -16.00 21.38
C ILE A 193 -5.60 -15.06 22.02
N LEU A 194 -5.62 -14.91 23.35
CA LEU A 194 -6.64 -14.11 24.05
C LEU A 194 -6.21 -12.67 24.39
N GLY A 195 -4.92 -12.37 24.33
CA GLY A 195 -4.35 -11.11 24.79
C GLY A 195 -4.17 -11.05 26.32
N VAL A 196 -3.21 -10.27 26.79
CA VAL A 196 -2.81 -10.20 28.22
C VAL A 196 -3.92 -9.71 29.15
N ASP A 197 -4.89 -8.95 28.64
CA ASP A 197 -5.97 -8.34 29.43
C ASP A 197 -7.15 -9.29 29.71
N TYR A 198 -7.12 -10.55 29.24
CA TYR A 198 -8.25 -11.47 29.39
C TYR A 198 -8.49 -11.83 30.88
N PRO A 199 -9.65 -11.52 31.49
CA PRO A 199 -9.80 -11.45 32.96
C PRO A 199 -9.56 -12.73 33.77
N ALA A 200 -9.54 -13.91 33.15
CA ALA A 200 -9.31 -15.19 33.83
C ALA A 200 -7.90 -15.77 33.59
N LEU A 201 -6.95 -15.00 33.03
CA LEU A 201 -5.58 -15.45 32.87
C LEU A 201 -4.86 -15.53 34.22
N PRO A 202 -4.30 -16.69 34.60
CA PRO A 202 -3.59 -16.88 35.86
C PRO A 202 -2.14 -16.37 35.77
N LEU A 203 -1.95 -15.09 35.43
CA LEU A 203 -0.64 -14.53 35.10
C LEU A 203 0.38 -14.60 36.25
N SER A 204 -0.07 -14.66 37.50
CA SER A 204 0.79 -14.80 38.69
C SER A 204 1.16 -16.26 39.04
N LEU A 205 0.43 -17.25 38.51
CA LEU A 205 0.62 -18.66 38.83
C LEU A 205 2.04 -19.19 38.48
N PRO A 206 2.68 -18.80 37.35
CA PRO A 206 4.08 -19.12 37.08
C PRO A 206 5.03 -18.79 38.23
N ARG A 207 4.91 -17.57 38.78
CA ARG A 207 5.74 -17.07 39.89
C ARG A 207 5.49 -17.83 41.18
N TRP A 208 4.22 -18.09 41.52
CA TRP A 208 3.85 -18.85 42.72
C TRP A 208 4.41 -20.27 42.68
N ILE A 209 4.27 -20.97 41.55
CA ILE A 209 4.86 -22.30 41.33
C ILE A 209 6.38 -22.27 41.54
N LEU A 210 7.10 -21.32 40.92
CA LEU A 210 8.54 -21.18 41.13
C LEU A 210 8.92 -20.98 42.60
N SER A 211 8.16 -20.17 43.34
CA SER A 211 8.48 -19.86 44.74
C SER A 211 8.33 -21.06 45.69
N LEU A 212 7.56 -22.08 45.29
CA LEU A 212 7.27 -23.30 46.06
C LEU A 212 8.05 -24.54 45.55
N VAL A 213 8.57 -24.52 44.32
CA VAL A 213 9.25 -25.66 43.70
C VAL A 213 10.77 -25.57 43.84
N THR A 214 11.38 -26.61 44.42
CA THR A 214 12.84 -26.66 44.65
C THR A 214 13.65 -26.76 43.35
N ALA A 215 14.84 -26.15 43.33
CA ALA A 215 15.72 -26.11 42.16
C ALA A 215 16.09 -27.49 41.59
N GLU A 216 16.19 -28.53 42.42
CA GLU A 216 16.43 -29.92 41.98
C GLU A 216 15.33 -30.46 41.04
N THR A 217 14.12 -29.90 41.13
CA THR A 217 12.98 -30.23 40.26
C THR A 217 13.13 -29.66 38.84
N LEU A 218 13.95 -28.61 38.67
CA LEU A 218 13.93 -27.74 37.49
C LEU A 218 15.24 -27.84 36.67
N ASN A 219 15.98 -28.94 36.79
CA ASN A 219 17.36 -29.05 36.26
C ASN A 219 17.51 -28.78 34.74
N SER A 220 16.52 -29.10 33.90
CA SER A 220 16.57 -28.80 32.45
C SER A 220 15.86 -27.49 32.09
N CYS A 221 14.83 -27.11 32.85
CA CYS A 221 13.84 -26.11 32.45
C CYS A 221 13.78 -24.87 33.37
N GLY A 222 14.59 -24.81 34.43
CA GLY A 222 14.50 -23.77 35.46
C GLY A 222 14.81 -22.35 34.96
N ALA A 223 15.71 -22.22 33.99
CA ALA A 223 15.95 -20.95 33.29
C ALA A 223 14.66 -20.47 32.59
N LEU A 224 14.09 -21.32 31.73
CA LEU A 224 12.83 -21.05 31.02
C LEU A 224 11.69 -20.68 31.98
N PHE A 225 11.51 -21.40 33.09
CA PHE A 225 10.45 -21.08 34.04
C PHE A 225 10.69 -19.73 34.75
N SER A 226 11.94 -19.39 35.12
CA SER A 226 12.32 -18.07 35.67
C SER A 226 12.05 -16.96 34.67
N GLU A 227 12.56 -17.11 33.44
CA GLU A 227 12.41 -16.16 32.34
C GLU A 227 10.94 -15.89 32.02
N ILE A 228 10.08 -16.92 32.00
CA ILE A 228 8.64 -16.74 31.79
C ILE A 228 8.01 -15.98 32.97
N SER A 229 8.35 -16.34 34.20
CA SER A 229 7.76 -15.73 35.39
C SER A 229 8.17 -14.26 35.53
N GLU A 230 9.43 -13.91 35.25
CA GLU A 230 9.93 -12.53 35.24
C GLU A 230 9.24 -11.66 34.18
N VAL A 231 8.99 -12.20 32.97
CA VAL A 231 8.31 -11.46 31.90
C VAL A 231 6.81 -11.30 32.20
N PHE A 232 6.16 -12.31 32.79
CA PHE A 232 4.76 -12.19 33.25
C PHE A 232 4.64 -11.20 34.43
N ASP A 233 5.58 -11.22 35.37
CA ASP A 233 5.67 -10.25 36.48
C ASP A 233 5.84 -8.81 35.99
N ALA A 234 6.65 -8.59 34.94
CA ALA A 234 6.85 -7.27 34.34
C ALA A 234 5.57 -6.69 33.74
N VAL A 235 4.68 -7.54 33.23
CA VAL A 235 3.38 -7.14 32.66
C VAL A 235 2.35 -6.87 33.75
N GLN A 236 2.38 -7.60 34.87
CA GLN A 236 1.50 -7.33 36.02
C GLN A 236 1.92 -6.10 36.83
N ASN A 237 3.23 -5.83 36.96
CA ASN A 237 3.77 -4.84 37.89
C ASN A 237 4.40 -3.64 37.15
N SER A 238 3.61 -2.61 36.88
CA SER A 238 4.05 -1.36 36.21
C SER A 238 4.93 -0.45 37.09
N SER A 239 5.88 -1.02 37.85
CA SER A 239 6.51 -0.37 39.01
C SER A 239 8.04 -0.49 39.04
N HIS A 240 8.71 0.41 38.32
CA HIS A 240 10.07 0.99 38.52
C HIS A 240 11.28 0.13 38.97
N MET A 241 11.17 -1.17 39.18
CA MET A 241 12.32 -2.05 39.41
C MET A 241 13.07 -2.28 38.09
N PRO A 242 14.40 -2.15 38.04
CA PRO A 242 15.16 -2.40 36.83
C PRO A 242 15.14 -3.91 36.53
N LEU A 243 14.47 -4.29 35.44
CA LEU A 243 14.57 -5.62 34.85
C LEU A 243 16.03 -5.91 34.44
N GLU A 244 16.78 -6.64 35.25
CA GLU A 244 18.14 -7.07 34.95
C GLU A 244 18.15 -8.24 33.96
N LEU A 245 17.74 -7.99 32.71
CA LEU A 245 17.66 -8.97 31.61
C LEU A 245 19.07 -9.39 31.10
N GLY A 246 19.98 -9.77 32.00
CA GLY A 246 21.33 -10.25 31.67
C GLY A 246 21.38 -11.65 31.00
N PHE A 247 20.21 -12.30 30.90
CA PHE A 247 20.04 -13.69 30.45
C PHE A 247 20.31 -13.94 28.96
N LEU A 248 20.44 -12.88 28.13
CA LEU A 248 20.79 -13.01 26.70
C LEU A 248 22.28 -12.85 26.37
N SER A 249 23.14 -12.87 27.40
CA SER A 249 24.52 -13.30 27.17
C SER A 249 24.51 -14.78 26.74
N ALA A 250 25.30 -15.15 25.73
CA ALA A 250 25.29 -16.49 25.13
C ALA A 250 26.02 -17.55 26.00
N GLN A 251 25.65 -17.62 27.28
CA GLN A 251 26.27 -18.42 28.33
C GLN A 251 25.24 -19.04 29.31
N SER A 252 23.93 -18.92 29.07
CA SER A 252 22.93 -19.70 29.79
C SER A 252 22.98 -21.18 29.35
N ASN A 253 22.91 -22.11 30.31
CA ASN A 253 22.86 -23.55 30.03
C ASN A 253 21.43 -23.98 29.64
N THR A 254 20.89 -23.39 28.56
CA THR A 254 19.55 -23.67 28.04
C THR A 254 19.58 -24.72 26.93
N ASP A 255 18.53 -25.55 26.85
CA ASP A 255 18.30 -26.47 25.73
C ASP A 255 17.62 -25.75 24.55
N GLU A 256 17.78 -26.28 23.34
CA GLU A 256 17.34 -25.66 22.09
C GLU A 256 15.83 -25.33 22.09
N ARG A 257 15.00 -26.20 22.69
CA ARG A 257 13.56 -25.97 22.88
C ARG A 257 13.27 -24.82 23.86
N SER A 258 13.99 -24.72 24.97
CA SER A 258 13.84 -23.58 25.89
C SER A 258 14.23 -22.28 25.19
N ASN A 259 15.36 -22.24 24.48
CA ASN A 259 15.78 -21.08 23.70
C ASN A 259 14.71 -20.65 22.68
N ALA A 260 14.10 -21.61 21.96
CA ALA A 260 13.01 -21.33 21.03
C ALA A 260 11.77 -20.76 21.74
N MET A 261 11.35 -21.32 22.88
CA MET A 261 10.22 -20.81 23.66
C MET A 261 10.45 -19.37 24.14
N VAL A 262 11.65 -19.02 24.62
CA VAL A 262 11.99 -17.64 25.01
C VAL A 262 11.81 -16.67 23.83
N GLY A 263 12.25 -17.04 22.63
CA GLY A 263 12.06 -16.22 21.42
C GLY A 263 10.58 -16.03 21.06
N TYR A 264 9.76 -17.08 21.15
CA TYR A 264 8.31 -17.01 20.94
C TYR A 264 7.62 -16.07 21.95
N ILE A 265 8.00 -16.15 23.22
CA ILE A 265 7.40 -15.36 24.30
C ILE A 265 7.81 -13.88 24.19
N LEU A 266 9.08 -13.58 23.88
CA LEU A 266 9.52 -12.23 23.54
C LEU A 266 8.78 -11.66 22.32
N SER A 267 8.49 -12.48 21.31
CA SER A 267 7.72 -12.05 20.13
C SER A 267 6.29 -11.67 20.47
N MET A 268 5.61 -12.43 21.34
CA MET A 268 4.22 -12.17 21.75
C MET A 268 4.10 -10.83 22.48
N PHE A 269 4.94 -10.60 23.50
CA PHE A 269 4.85 -9.37 24.30
C PHE A 269 5.22 -8.10 23.51
N LEU A 270 6.05 -8.19 22.48
CA LEU A 270 6.32 -7.09 21.55
C LEU A 270 5.27 -6.92 20.44
N SER A 271 4.33 -7.86 20.28
CA SER A 271 3.25 -7.79 19.29
C SER A 271 1.95 -7.23 19.88
N ASN A 272 1.77 -7.28 21.19
CA ASN A 272 0.62 -6.69 21.89
C ASN A 272 0.85 -5.20 22.15
N GLU A 273 0.12 -4.33 21.41
CA GLU A 273 0.28 -2.87 21.43
C GLU A 273 0.13 -2.24 22.83
N VAL A 274 -0.58 -2.91 23.75
CA VAL A 274 -0.86 -2.49 25.13
C VAL A 274 0.40 -2.10 25.91
N VAL A 275 1.53 -2.78 25.69
CA VAL A 275 2.80 -2.49 26.38
C VAL A 275 3.31 -1.08 26.04
N THR A 276 3.05 -0.59 24.82
CA THR A 276 3.61 0.69 24.32
C THR A 276 3.10 1.95 25.01
N ALA A 277 2.10 1.82 25.90
CA ALA A 277 1.62 2.89 26.77
C ALA A 277 2.40 3.00 28.10
N GLY A 278 3.31 2.06 28.39
CA GLY A 278 4.04 1.92 29.65
C GLY A 278 5.33 2.74 29.80
N ASP A 279 6.12 2.37 30.81
CA ASP A 279 7.43 2.98 31.08
C ASP A 279 8.43 2.57 29.99
N ARG A 280 8.88 3.54 29.19
CA ARG A 280 9.79 3.34 28.05
C ARG A 280 11.11 2.63 28.40
N THR A 281 11.44 2.43 29.66
CA THR A 281 12.68 1.76 30.09
C THR A 281 12.61 0.23 30.06
N SER A 282 11.45 -0.40 30.29
CA SER A 282 11.25 -1.85 30.11
C SER A 282 11.28 -2.23 28.63
N ASP A 283 10.51 -1.49 27.83
CA ASP A 283 10.18 -1.82 26.44
C ASP A 283 11.44 -1.83 25.57
N ASN A 284 12.34 -0.85 25.79
CA ASN A 284 13.63 -0.80 25.10
C ASN A 284 14.51 -2.02 25.40
N ARG A 285 14.46 -2.57 26.63
CA ARG A 285 15.26 -3.75 26.98
C ARG A 285 14.62 -5.05 26.45
N LEU A 286 13.29 -5.17 26.42
CA LEU A 286 12.60 -6.29 25.77
C LEU A 286 12.82 -6.27 24.24
N ALA A 287 12.79 -5.08 23.62
CA ALA A 287 13.10 -4.91 22.20
C ALA A 287 14.58 -5.20 21.89
N GLU A 288 15.52 -4.79 22.74
CA GLU A 288 16.94 -5.17 22.65
C GLU A 288 17.14 -6.69 22.82
N ALA A 289 16.47 -7.29 23.81
CA ALA A 289 16.49 -8.73 24.06
C ALA A 289 16.05 -9.53 22.83
N PHE A 290 14.87 -9.25 22.31
CA PHE A 290 14.36 -9.84 21.07
C PHE A 290 15.24 -9.56 19.85
N SER A 291 15.83 -8.35 19.76
CA SER A 291 16.79 -8.00 18.71
C SER A 291 18.09 -8.79 18.80
N ASN A 292 18.47 -9.30 19.98
CA ASN A 292 19.65 -10.12 20.20
C ASN A 292 19.39 -11.64 20.08
N TRP A 293 18.15 -12.10 20.30
CA TRP A 293 17.79 -13.53 20.21
C TRP A 293 18.20 -14.20 18.90
N GLN A 294 18.64 -15.47 18.97
CA GLN A 294 19.05 -16.30 17.84
C GLN A 294 19.02 -17.80 18.23
N PRO A 295 18.99 -18.73 17.26
CA PRO A 295 19.28 -20.13 17.54
C PRO A 295 20.66 -20.33 18.20
N LEU A 296 20.77 -21.27 19.13
CA LEU A 296 22.03 -21.61 19.82
C LEU A 296 23.11 -22.05 18.82
N SER A 297 22.69 -22.77 17.78
CA SER A 297 23.53 -23.23 16.67
C SER A 297 23.14 -22.53 15.37
N ARG A 298 24.02 -21.68 14.84
CA ARG A 298 23.79 -21.01 13.54
C ARG A 298 23.98 -21.91 12.31
N ILE A 299 24.66 -23.06 12.48
CA ILE A 299 25.02 -23.97 11.37
C ILE A 299 24.02 -25.12 11.29
N ASN A 300 23.73 -25.74 12.43
CA ASN A 300 22.75 -26.81 12.59
C ASN A 300 21.76 -26.41 13.71
N PRO A 301 20.87 -25.43 13.48
CA PRO A 301 19.78 -25.09 14.41
C PRO A 301 18.81 -26.26 14.54
N SER A 302 18.09 -26.34 15.66
CA SER A 302 16.98 -27.29 15.81
C SER A 302 15.77 -26.91 14.95
N SER A 303 14.89 -27.89 14.67
CA SER A 303 13.61 -27.68 14.00
C SER A 303 12.75 -26.60 14.68
N MET A 304 12.68 -26.58 16.02
CA MET A 304 11.89 -25.59 16.77
C MET A 304 12.49 -24.18 16.65
N GLU A 305 13.80 -24.03 16.80
CA GLU A 305 14.47 -22.73 16.66
C GLU A 305 14.39 -22.19 15.23
N CYS A 306 14.40 -23.05 14.22
CA CYS A 306 14.16 -22.66 12.82
C CYS A 306 12.77 -22.06 12.63
N LEU A 307 11.74 -22.69 13.20
CA LEU A 307 10.37 -22.19 13.11
C LEU A 307 10.22 -20.87 13.87
N GLY A 308 10.81 -20.73 15.06
CA GLY A 308 10.86 -19.46 15.80
C GLY A 308 11.55 -18.34 15.01
N ALA A 309 12.76 -18.61 14.51
CA ALA A 309 13.47 -17.68 13.64
C ALA A 309 12.64 -17.28 12.40
N THR A 310 11.86 -18.20 11.83
CA THR A 310 10.95 -17.89 10.72
C THR A 310 9.80 -17.00 11.16
N SER A 311 9.12 -17.34 12.26
CA SER A 311 7.99 -16.58 12.81
C SER A 311 8.37 -15.11 13.06
N PHE A 312 9.53 -14.84 13.67
CA PHE A 312 9.77 -13.54 14.29
C PHE A 312 11.13 -12.87 14.00
N CYS A 313 12.20 -13.58 13.63
CA CYS A 313 13.48 -12.92 13.29
C CYS A 313 13.43 -12.09 11.99
N SER A 314 14.31 -11.10 11.90
CA SER A 314 14.47 -10.29 10.68
C SER A 314 14.98 -11.13 9.50
N LEU A 315 14.57 -10.76 8.27
CA LEU A 315 14.96 -11.48 7.05
C LEU A 315 16.49 -11.56 6.87
N THR A 316 17.24 -10.59 7.40
CA THR A 316 18.70 -10.57 7.44
C THR A 316 19.29 -11.67 8.32
N LYS A 317 18.67 -11.98 9.47
CA LYS A 317 19.05 -13.14 10.30
C LYS A 317 18.63 -14.44 9.61
N LEU A 318 17.41 -14.49 9.08
CA LEU A 318 16.83 -15.69 8.45
C LEU A 318 17.69 -16.24 7.31
N GLY A 319 18.24 -15.36 6.46
CA GLY A 319 19.10 -15.75 5.33
C GLY A 319 20.41 -16.47 5.70
N ALA A 320 20.78 -16.51 6.99
CA ALA A 320 21.94 -17.25 7.51
C ALA A 320 21.56 -18.59 8.18
N ILE A 321 20.27 -18.89 8.35
CA ILE A 321 19.76 -20.04 9.11
C ILE A 321 19.25 -21.08 8.10
N GLN A 322 19.81 -22.29 8.13
CA GLN A 322 19.37 -23.41 7.29
C GLN A 322 18.54 -24.40 8.11
N ILE A 323 17.42 -24.84 7.55
CA ILE A 323 16.59 -25.89 8.17
C ILE A 323 17.25 -27.26 8.01
N PRO A 324 17.25 -28.10 9.06
CA PRO A 324 17.70 -29.49 8.97
C PRO A 324 17.04 -30.24 7.81
N LEU A 325 17.86 -30.86 6.94
CA LEU A 325 17.37 -31.72 5.86
C LEU A 325 16.49 -32.88 6.40
N THR A 326 16.78 -33.31 7.62
CA THR A 326 16.09 -34.34 8.41
C THR A 326 14.77 -33.90 9.05
N ALA A 327 14.41 -32.60 9.02
CA ALA A 327 13.20 -32.09 9.66
C ALA A 327 11.92 -32.81 9.20
N ALA A 328 10.94 -32.95 10.08
CA ALA A 328 9.70 -33.66 9.81
C ALA A 328 8.87 -32.98 8.70
N LEU A 329 7.91 -33.73 8.13
CA LEU A 329 7.04 -33.23 7.06
C LEU A 329 6.25 -31.99 7.50
N ASP A 330 5.63 -32.05 8.67
CA ASP A 330 4.87 -30.94 9.24
C ASP A 330 5.76 -29.74 9.54
N THR A 331 6.97 -29.94 10.08
CA THR A 331 7.98 -28.86 10.25
C THR A 331 8.28 -28.15 8.93
N LYS A 332 8.48 -28.91 7.84
CA LYS A 332 8.74 -28.37 6.50
C LYS A 332 7.53 -27.62 5.94
N ALA A 333 6.32 -28.13 6.14
CA ALA A 333 5.08 -27.47 5.71
C ALA A 333 4.80 -26.19 6.51
N LEU A 334 4.91 -26.24 7.84
CA LEU A 334 4.76 -25.10 8.74
C LEU A 334 5.77 -23.99 8.45
N HIS A 335 7.02 -24.33 8.13
CA HIS A 335 7.99 -23.34 7.64
C HIS A 335 7.49 -22.62 6.37
N GLY A 336 6.89 -23.34 5.41
CA GLY A 336 6.27 -22.74 4.23
C GLY A 336 5.09 -21.81 4.57
N LEU A 337 4.23 -22.20 5.52
CA LEU A 337 3.10 -21.38 6.00
C LEU A 337 3.59 -20.12 6.74
N LEU A 338 4.61 -20.25 7.60
CA LEU A 338 5.23 -19.12 8.30
C LEU A 338 5.93 -18.16 7.31
N LEU A 339 6.60 -18.66 6.28
CA LEU A 339 7.16 -17.82 5.21
C LEU A 339 6.07 -17.05 4.46
N ALA A 340 4.91 -17.66 4.20
CA ALA A 340 3.78 -16.97 3.58
C ALA A 340 3.23 -15.85 4.50
N ARG A 341 3.07 -16.12 5.80
CA ARG A 341 2.72 -15.14 6.85
C ARG A 341 3.75 -13.99 6.94
N ARG A 342 5.04 -14.27 6.69
CA ARG A 342 6.14 -13.28 6.57
C ARG A 342 6.27 -12.66 5.17
N LYS A 343 5.26 -12.83 4.31
CA LYS A 343 5.16 -12.28 2.94
C LYS A 343 6.27 -12.74 1.98
N GLN A 344 6.96 -13.85 2.28
CA GLN A 344 8.02 -14.46 1.47
C GLN A 344 7.44 -15.46 0.46
N TYR A 345 6.42 -15.04 -0.30
CA TYR A 345 5.53 -15.92 -1.06
C TYR A 345 6.23 -16.86 -2.06
N LYS A 346 7.39 -16.47 -2.63
CA LYS A 346 8.14 -17.30 -3.58
C LYS A 346 8.76 -18.52 -2.92
N GLU A 347 9.41 -18.31 -1.78
CA GLU A 347 10.08 -19.36 -1.02
C GLU A 347 9.04 -20.23 -0.31
N ALA A 348 7.97 -19.64 0.21
CA ALA A 348 6.78 -20.35 0.68
C ALA A 348 6.21 -21.28 -0.41
N THR A 349 5.95 -20.75 -1.62
CA THR A 349 5.46 -21.52 -2.78
C THR A 349 6.35 -22.73 -3.05
N LYS A 350 7.67 -22.53 -3.18
CA LYS A 350 8.64 -23.60 -3.46
C LYS A 350 8.59 -24.73 -2.43
N ILE A 351 8.41 -24.39 -1.15
CA ILE A 351 8.36 -25.35 -0.04
C ILE A 351 7.02 -26.09 0.00
N LEU A 352 5.90 -25.36 -0.05
CA LEU A 352 4.55 -25.95 -0.04
C LEU A 352 4.27 -26.81 -1.30
N GLU A 353 4.78 -26.42 -2.47
CA GLU A 353 4.76 -27.26 -3.69
C GLU A 353 5.45 -28.61 -3.44
N SER A 354 6.60 -28.61 -2.76
CA SER A 354 7.40 -29.82 -2.52
C SER A 354 6.79 -30.76 -1.48
N THR A 355 6.25 -30.25 -0.37
CA THR A 355 5.66 -31.08 0.69
C THR A 355 4.29 -31.65 0.33
N THR A 356 3.59 -31.04 -0.64
CA THR A 356 2.24 -31.44 -1.06
C THR A 356 2.09 -32.94 -1.36
N LYS A 357 3.07 -33.55 -2.05
CA LYS A 357 3.01 -34.99 -2.41
C LYS A 357 3.14 -35.89 -1.19
N ASP A 358 4.03 -35.54 -0.29
CA ASP A 358 4.32 -36.32 0.92
C ASP A 358 3.13 -36.21 1.88
N ILE A 359 2.48 -35.05 1.97
CA ILE A 359 1.23 -34.84 2.74
C ILE A 359 0.10 -35.72 2.19
N ILE A 360 -0.06 -35.83 0.86
CA ILE A 360 -1.03 -36.76 0.24
C ILE A 360 -0.69 -38.21 0.61
N SER A 361 0.59 -38.58 0.64
CA SER A 361 1.03 -39.94 0.95
C SER A 361 0.91 -40.31 2.44
N GLN A 362 1.05 -39.35 3.36
CA GLN A 362 1.02 -39.57 4.81
C GLN A 362 -0.38 -39.41 5.41
N TYR A 363 -1.11 -38.36 5.00
CA TYR A 363 -2.42 -38.00 5.58
C TYR A 363 -3.61 -38.25 4.64
N GLY A 364 -3.37 -38.46 3.34
CA GLY A 364 -4.42 -38.69 2.34
C GLY A 364 -5.01 -37.42 1.73
N GLN A 365 -5.66 -37.60 0.56
CA GLN A 365 -6.15 -36.49 -0.29
C GLN A 365 -7.32 -35.68 0.32
N THR A 366 -8.01 -36.21 1.33
CA THR A 366 -9.11 -35.54 2.07
C THR A 366 -8.68 -34.98 3.43
N SER A 367 -7.40 -35.05 3.77
CA SER A 367 -6.84 -34.54 5.02
C SER A 367 -7.05 -33.02 5.18
N MET A 368 -7.06 -32.56 6.44
CA MET A 368 -7.15 -31.13 6.76
C MET A 368 -5.82 -30.43 6.51
N GLN A 369 -4.72 -31.13 6.80
CA GLN A 369 -3.34 -30.77 6.48
C GLN A 369 -3.18 -30.33 5.02
N LEU A 370 -3.66 -31.16 4.06
CA LEU A 370 -3.58 -30.83 2.64
C LEU A 370 -4.46 -29.63 2.27
N GLY A 371 -5.64 -29.49 2.88
CA GLY A 371 -6.53 -28.37 2.60
C GLY A 371 -5.93 -27.03 3.00
N ILE A 372 -5.30 -26.96 4.18
CA ILE A 372 -4.57 -25.77 4.66
C ILE A 372 -3.39 -25.46 3.73
N VAL A 373 -2.53 -26.45 3.43
CA VAL A 373 -1.33 -26.26 2.60
C VAL A 373 -1.66 -25.85 1.16
N ILE A 374 -2.70 -26.43 0.55
CA ILE A 374 -3.11 -26.06 -0.81
C ILE A 374 -3.80 -24.70 -0.86
N ALA A 375 -4.60 -24.34 0.15
CA ALA A 375 -5.20 -23.01 0.22
C ALA A 375 -4.11 -21.92 0.31
N GLU A 376 -3.10 -22.07 1.17
CA GLU A 376 -2.07 -21.05 1.32
C GLU A 376 -1.04 -21.04 0.17
N LEU A 377 -0.76 -22.20 -0.44
CA LEU A 377 -0.03 -22.26 -1.71
C LEU A 377 -0.77 -21.50 -2.82
N ALA A 378 -2.09 -21.64 -2.90
CA ALA A 378 -2.91 -20.91 -3.87
C ALA A 378 -2.99 -19.41 -3.57
N ASN A 379 -3.05 -19.00 -2.30
CA ASN A 379 -2.92 -17.59 -1.89
C ASN A 379 -1.57 -17.02 -2.36
N CYS A 380 -0.47 -17.74 -2.13
CA CYS A 380 0.86 -17.36 -2.62
C CYS A 380 0.88 -17.20 -4.16
N TYR A 381 0.31 -18.14 -4.91
CA TYR A 381 0.19 -18.03 -6.37
C TYR A 381 -0.65 -16.83 -6.81
N ASN A 382 -1.80 -16.57 -6.18
CA ASN A 382 -2.67 -15.44 -6.49
C ASN A 382 -1.94 -14.10 -6.29
N ILE A 383 -1.22 -13.95 -5.17
CA ILE A 383 -0.41 -12.75 -4.88
C ILE A 383 0.77 -12.61 -5.87
N LEU A 384 1.37 -13.73 -6.30
CA LEU A 384 2.46 -13.78 -7.28
C LEU A 384 2.02 -13.67 -8.75
N ARG A 385 0.74 -13.36 -9.03
CA ARG A 385 0.15 -13.28 -10.39
C ARG A 385 0.30 -14.57 -11.20
N GLN A 386 0.02 -15.69 -10.53
CA GLN A 386 -0.01 -17.04 -11.08
C GLN A 386 -1.37 -17.70 -10.81
N GLU A 387 -2.45 -16.92 -10.92
CA GLU A 387 -3.84 -17.32 -10.64
C GLU A 387 -4.27 -18.59 -11.41
N GLU A 388 -3.66 -18.89 -12.56
CA GLU A 388 -3.90 -20.14 -13.30
C GLU A 388 -3.41 -21.39 -12.58
N LYS A 389 -2.26 -21.32 -11.88
CA LYS A 389 -1.75 -22.44 -11.07
C LYS A 389 -2.62 -22.68 -9.85
N ALA A 390 -3.03 -21.59 -9.19
CA ALA A 390 -3.96 -21.61 -8.07
C ALA A 390 -5.28 -22.30 -8.48
N GLU A 391 -5.89 -21.86 -9.59
CA GLU A 391 -7.13 -22.46 -10.10
C GLU A 391 -6.99 -23.98 -10.36
N VAL A 392 -5.84 -24.45 -10.87
CA VAL A 392 -5.60 -25.88 -11.13
C VAL A 392 -5.45 -26.69 -9.84
N CYS A 393 -4.62 -26.27 -8.87
CA CYS A 393 -4.43 -27.04 -7.64
C CYS A 393 -5.68 -27.01 -6.74
N LEU A 394 -6.38 -25.88 -6.69
CA LEU A 394 -7.63 -25.71 -5.96
C LEU A 394 -8.75 -26.56 -6.55
N LYS A 395 -8.99 -26.51 -7.87
CA LYS A 395 -10.02 -27.35 -8.51
C LYS A 395 -9.74 -28.83 -8.26
N THR A 396 -8.52 -29.30 -8.50
CA THR A 396 -8.14 -30.71 -8.25
C THR A 396 -8.44 -31.16 -6.80
N THR A 397 -8.15 -30.31 -5.81
CA THR A 397 -8.33 -30.62 -4.38
C THR A 397 -9.79 -30.55 -3.94
N LEU A 398 -10.55 -29.57 -4.46
CA LEU A 398 -12.00 -29.44 -4.24
C LEU A 398 -12.78 -30.56 -4.93
N GLU A 399 -12.31 -31.08 -6.06
CA GLU A 399 -12.98 -32.18 -6.78
C GLU A 399 -12.96 -33.49 -5.99
N SER A 400 -11.85 -33.82 -5.33
CA SER A 400 -11.77 -34.94 -4.37
C SER A 400 -12.63 -34.78 -3.10
N ARG A 401 -13.39 -33.68 -2.97
CA ARG A 401 -14.25 -33.36 -1.81
C ARG A 401 -15.72 -33.12 -2.20
N LYS A 402 -16.06 -33.11 -3.49
CA LYS A 402 -17.43 -32.92 -4.00
C LYS A 402 -18.39 -33.94 -3.35
N GLY A 403 -19.57 -33.47 -2.93
CA GLY A 403 -20.62 -34.32 -2.35
C GLY A 403 -20.40 -34.76 -0.89
N SER A 404 -19.48 -34.13 -0.15
CA SER A 404 -19.19 -34.45 1.25
C SER A 404 -19.26 -33.21 2.16
N SER A 405 -19.42 -33.42 3.47
CA SER A 405 -19.34 -32.38 4.51
C SER A 405 -17.97 -31.68 4.55
N LEU A 406 -16.93 -32.25 3.92
CA LEU A 406 -15.58 -31.67 3.78
C LEU A 406 -15.55 -30.36 2.96
N MET A 407 -16.67 -29.96 2.36
CA MET A 407 -16.86 -28.64 1.74
C MET A 407 -17.29 -27.55 2.73
N LEU A 408 -17.84 -27.93 3.90
CA LEU A 408 -18.22 -27.02 4.99
C LEU A 408 -17.19 -27.02 6.13
N ARG A 409 -16.34 -28.05 6.21
CA ARG A 409 -15.13 -28.04 7.06
C ARG A 409 -14.23 -26.86 6.67
N ARG A 410 -13.62 -26.19 7.65
CA ARG A 410 -12.89 -24.91 7.50
C ARG A 410 -11.88 -24.85 6.35
N ASP A 411 -11.11 -25.90 6.15
CA ASP A 411 -10.15 -25.98 5.05
C ASP A 411 -10.82 -26.04 3.66
N GLY A 412 -12.03 -26.60 3.56
CA GLY A 412 -12.91 -26.46 2.39
C GLY A 412 -13.35 -25.02 2.13
N THR A 413 -13.58 -24.23 3.19
CA THR A 413 -13.86 -22.79 3.11
C THR A 413 -12.63 -22.01 2.65
N TYR A 414 -11.42 -22.32 3.16
CA TYR A 414 -10.17 -21.67 2.72
C TYR A 414 -9.85 -21.95 1.26
N LEU A 415 -9.98 -23.21 0.81
CA LEU A 415 -9.86 -23.58 -0.60
C LEU A 415 -10.90 -22.85 -1.48
N SER A 416 -12.11 -22.62 -0.97
CA SER A 416 -13.17 -21.89 -1.67
C SER A 416 -12.88 -20.38 -1.78
N LEU A 417 -12.39 -19.76 -0.70
CA LEU A 417 -11.96 -18.35 -0.69
C LEU A 417 -10.78 -18.11 -1.63
N ALA A 418 -9.74 -18.96 -1.57
CA ALA A 418 -8.59 -18.88 -2.46
C ALA A 418 -8.98 -19.02 -3.94
N LEU A 419 -10.00 -19.84 -4.25
CA LEU A 419 -10.51 -20.01 -5.62
C LEU A 419 -11.29 -18.77 -6.10
N ALA A 420 -12.09 -18.17 -5.22
CA ALA A 420 -12.75 -16.90 -5.51
C ALA A 420 -11.71 -15.80 -5.77
N ASP A 421 -10.62 -15.74 -5.00
CA ASP A 421 -9.54 -14.78 -5.22
C ASP A 421 -8.77 -15.04 -6.53
N SER A 422 -8.59 -16.29 -6.95
CA SER A 422 -8.06 -16.61 -8.30
C SER A 422 -8.98 -16.09 -9.41
N PHE A 423 -10.29 -16.25 -9.27
CA PHE A 423 -11.25 -15.70 -10.23
C PHE A 423 -11.29 -14.16 -10.21
N ILE A 424 -11.19 -13.53 -9.05
CA ILE A 424 -11.12 -12.06 -8.89
C ILE A 424 -9.85 -11.50 -9.55
N GLY A 425 -8.69 -12.13 -9.34
CA GLY A 425 -7.44 -11.74 -10.00
C GLY A 425 -7.51 -11.85 -11.52
N ARG A 426 -8.23 -12.84 -12.04
CA ARG A 426 -8.52 -13.04 -13.47
C ARG A 426 -9.72 -12.23 -14.00
N ALA A 427 -10.32 -11.34 -13.19
CA ALA A 427 -11.55 -10.59 -13.50
C ALA A 427 -12.79 -11.45 -13.88
N ARG A 428 -12.80 -12.73 -13.53
CA ARG A 428 -13.89 -13.71 -13.78
C ARG A 428 -14.95 -13.65 -12.67
N TYR A 429 -15.44 -12.45 -12.37
CA TYR A 429 -16.32 -12.19 -11.22
C TYR A 429 -17.56 -13.09 -11.17
N ASN A 430 -18.15 -13.43 -12.32
CA ASN A 430 -19.31 -14.35 -12.42
C ASN A 430 -19.05 -15.75 -11.83
N GLU A 431 -17.80 -16.22 -11.79
CA GLU A 431 -17.43 -17.51 -11.19
C GLU A 431 -17.08 -17.39 -9.70
N ALA A 432 -16.63 -16.20 -9.25
CA ALA A 432 -16.41 -15.91 -7.83
C ALA A 432 -17.73 -15.73 -7.06
N LEU A 433 -18.70 -15.01 -7.66
CA LEU A 433 -20.00 -14.68 -7.08
C LEU A 433 -20.70 -15.85 -6.35
N PRO A 434 -20.98 -17.01 -6.99
CA PRO A 434 -21.71 -18.11 -6.35
C PRO A 434 -20.90 -18.82 -5.26
N ILE A 435 -19.56 -18.76 -5.31
CA ILE A 435 -18.70 -19.34 -4.26
C ILE A 435 -18.78 -18.49 -2.99
N LEU A 436 -18.64 -17.18 -3.15
CA LEU A 436 -18.68 -16.21 -2.04
C LEU A 436 -20.07 -16.17 -1.39
N GLN A 437 -21.13 -16.12 -2.20
CA GLN A 437 -22.52 -16.09 -1.71
C GLN A 437 -22.85 -17.34 -0.86
N ARG A 438 -22.50 -18.54 -1.35
CA ARG A 438 -22.67 -19.80 -0.60
C ARG A 438 -21.94 -19.81 0.74
N ILE A 439 -20.81 -19.10 0.88
CA ILE A 439 -20.09 -19.00 2.16
C ILE A 439 -20.83 -18.06 3.12
N ILE A 440 -21.31 -16.91 2.63
CA ILE A 440 -22.06 -15.92 3.44
C ILE A 440 -23.36 -16.53 4.00
N GLU A 441 -24.08 -17.29 3.17
CA GLU A 441 -25.36 -17.93 3.50
C GLU A 441 -25.24 -19.13 4.48
N ALA A 442 -24.02 -19.65 4.70
CA ALA A 442 -23.80 -20.83 5.53
C ALA A 442 -23.56 -20.47 7.01
N PHE A 443 -24.60 -20.60 7.84
CA PHE A 443 -24.57 -20.30 9.28
C PHE A 443 -23.49 -21.06 10.08
N ASP A 444 -23.08 -22.25 9.64
CA ASP A 444 -21.99 -23.04 10.24
C ASP A 444 -20.59 -22.42 10.07
N ILE A 445 -20.41 -21.43 9.19
CA ILE A 445 -19.11 -20.85 8.87
C ILE A 445 -18.79 -19.67 9.81
N SER A 446 -17.52 -19.53 10.20
CA SER A 446 -17.07 -18.46 11.10
C SER A 446 -17.38 -17.06 10.56
N ALA A 447 -17.69 -16.12 11.46
CA ALA A 447 -17.99 -14.73 11.11
C ALA A 447 -16.84 -14.10 10.29
N THR A 448 -15.59 -14.37 10.65
CA THR A 448 -14.38 -14.01 9.90
C THR A 448 -14.46 -14.44 8.43
N SER A 449 -14.77 -15.70 8.14
CA SER A 449 -14.83 -16.22 6.76
C SER A 449 -16.05 -15.69 5.99
N ARG A 450 -17.17 -15.46 6.67
CA ARG A 450 -18.37 -14.83 6.08
C ARG A 450 -18.12 -13.35 5.74
N MET A 451 -17.49 -12.59 6.63
CA MET A 451 -17.06 -11.21 6.40
C MET A 451 -16.05 -11.12 5.25
N MET A 452 -14.98 -11.93 5.28
CA MET A 452 -14.01 -12.02 4.18
C MET A 452 -14.67 -12.30 2.82
N SER A 453 -15.77 -13.07 2.80
CA SER A 453 -16.55 -13.36 1.60
C SER A 453 -17.46 -12.20 1.19
N ALA A 454 -18.10 -11.54 2.16
CA ALA A 454 -18.96 -10.37 1.95
C ALA A 454 -18.20 -9.19 1.33
N LEU A 455 -17.01 -8.87 1.86
CA LEU A 455 -16.12 -7.83 1.34
C LEU A 455 -15.71 -8.12 -0.11
N ARG A 456 -15.29 -9.36 -0.40
CA ARG A 456 -14.98 -9.82 -1.77
C ARG A 456 -16.18 -9.70 -2.69
N LEU A 457 -17.38 -10.05 -2.22
CA LEU A 457 -18.61 -10.04 -3.02
C LEU A 457 -19.10 -8.61 -3.33
N ALA A 458 -19.01 -7.67 -2.37
CA ALA A 458 -19.24 -6.25 -2.61
C ALA A 458 -18.29 -5.71 -3.67
N LYS A 459 -16.99 -5.94 -3.49
CA LYS A 459 -15.91 -5.53 -4.41
C LYS A 459 -16.10 -6.11 -5.82
N CYS A 460 -16.64 -7.34 -5.93
CA CYS A 460 -17.05 -7.93 -7.21
C CYS A 460 -18.25 -7.22 -7.84
N ARG A 461 -19.37 -7.06 -7.12
CA ARG A 461 -20.59 -6.40 -7.63
C ARG A 461 -20.28 -4.98 -8.13
N ARG A 462 -19.47 -4.23 -7.38
CA ARG A 462 -18.93 -2.90 -7.76
C ARG A 462 -18.10 -2.95 -9.04
N ARG A 463 -17.07 -3.80 -9.11
CA ARG A 463 -16.20 -3.94 -10.31
C ARG A 463 -16.94 -4.38 -11.56
N MET A 464 -18.09 -5.05 -11.42
CA MET A 464 -18.98 -5.40 -12.54
C MET A 464 -19.80 -4.23 -13.09
N ARG A 465 -19.74 -3.02 -12.50
CA ARG A 465 -20.56 -1.85 -12.86
C ARG A 465 -22.06 -2.14 -12.88
N ARG A 466 -22.52 -2.81 -11.83
CA ARG A 466 -23.95 -2.95 -11.53
C ARG A 466 -24.56 -1.61 -11.13
N ASN A 467 -25.88 -1.55 -10.92
CA ASN A 467 -26.51 -0.35 -10.39
C ASN A 467 -25.98 -0.08 -8.96
N PRO A 468 -25.36 1.06 -8.63
CA PRO A 468 -24.77 1.28 -7.31
C PRO A 468 -25.76 1.17 -6.14
N HIS A 469 -27.06 1.36 -6.39
CA HIS A 469 -28.09 1.10 -5.39
C HIS A 469 -28.16 -0.37 -4.93
N GLU A 470 -27.80 -1.35 -5.78
CA GLU A 470 -27.72 -2.80 -5.43
C GLU A 470 -26.66 -3.09 -4.33
N ALA A 471 -25.73 -2.17 -4.08
CA ALA A 471 -24.78 -2.30 -2.99
C ALA A 471 -25.41 -2.06 -1.61
N PHE A 472 -26.58 -1.41 -1.54
CA PHE A 472 -27.22 -0.98 -0.30
C PHE A 472 -28.59 -1.63 -0.03
N GLU A 473 -29.10 -2.47 -0.94
CA GLU A 473 -30.31 -3.28 -0.72
C GLU A 473 -30.14 -4.21 0.50
N GLN A 474 -31.23 -4.54 1.20
CA GLN A 474 -31.17 -5.23 2.52
C GLN A 474 -30.57 -6.66 2.45
N ASP A 475 -30.50 -7.28 1.27
CA ASP A 475 -29.82 -8.55 0.98
C ASP A 475 -28.39 -8.37 0.40
N SER A 476 -27.84 -7.14 0.42
CA SER A 476 -26.53 -6.86 -0.14
C SER A 476 -25.39 -7.43 0.72
N PRO A 477 -24.18 -7.60 0.14
CA PRO A 477 -23.01 -8.02 0.91
C PRO A 477 -22.58 -7.00 1.96
N LEU A 478 -22.96 -5.71 1.84
CA LEU A 478 -22.65 -4.72 2.87
C LEU A 478 -23.53 -4.92 4.10
N TRP A 479 -24.83 -5.17 3.95
CA TRP A 479 -25.69 -5.54 5.09
C TRP A 479 -25.29 -6.88 5.72
N ALA A 480 -24.90 -7.86 4.90
CA ALA A 480 -24.35 -9.12 5.39
C ALA A 480 -23.02 -8.94 6.16
N GLY A 481 -22.17 -7.98 5.76
CA GLY A 481 -20.96 -7.60 6.49
C GLY A 481 -21.28 -6.86 7.80
N PHE A 482 -22.18 -5.88 7.77
CA PHE A 482 -22.64 -5.13 8.95
C PHE A 482 -23.10 -6.05 10.08
N ALA A 483 -23.88 -7.09 9.75
CA ALA A 483 -24.38 -8.06 10.70
C ALA A 483 -23.29 -8.91 11.41
N LEU A 484 -22.03 -8.82 10.97
CA LEU A 484 -20.89 -9.59 11.51
C LEU A 484 -19.89 -8.72 12.29
N LEU A 485 -20.06 -7.39 12.32
CA LEU A 485 -19.07 -6.45 12.87
C LEU A 485 -18.73 -6.65 14.36
N ALA A 486 -19.61 -7.29 15.13
CA ALA A 486 -19.36 -7.61 16.54
C ALA A 486 -18.52 -8.89 16.74
N ASP A 487 -18.48 -9.77 15.72
CA ASP A 487 -17.94 -11.13 15.81
C ASP A 487 -16.62 -11.29 15.02
N VAL A 488 -16.01 -10.19 14.57
CA VAL A 488 -14.79 -10.21 13.74
C VAL A 488 -13.65 -9.35 14.32
N PRO A 489 -12.37 -9.70 14.06
CA PRO A 489 -11.24 -8.88 14.48
C PRO A 489 -11.26 -7.48 13.87
N GLY A 490 -10.75 -6.49 14.61
CA GLY A 490 -10.80 -5.06 14.24
C GLY A 490 -10.25 -4.73 12.85
N PHE A 491 -9.26 -5.47 12.33
CA PHE A 491 -8.74 -5.24 10.98
C PHE A 491 -9.76 -5.53 9.87
N LEU A 492 -10.66 -6.52 10.05
CA LEU A 492 -11.76 -6.76 9.10
C LEU A 492 -12.86 -5.69 9.23
N THR A 493 -13.03 -5.11 10.41
CA THR A 493 -13.89 -3.92 10.58
C THR A 493 -13.31 -2.72 9.82
N THR A 494 -11.99 -2.52 9.81
CA THR A 494 -11.35 -1.51 8.95
C THR A 494 -11.58 -1.79 7.47
N GLU A 495 -11.32 -3.01 6.98
CA GLU A 495 -11.58 -3.39 5.58
C GLU A 495 -13.06 -3.21 5.18
N TYR A 496 -13.99 -3.43 6.11
CA TYR A 496 -15.42 -3.18 5.91
C TYR A 496 -15.73 -1.69 5.74
N ILE A 497 -15.17 -0.82 6.59
CA ILE A 497 -15.34 0.63 6.46
C ILE A 497 -14.76 1.15 5.13
N GLU A 498 -13.64 0.59 4.67
CA GLU A 498 -13.04 0.96 3.38
C GLU A 498 -13.90 0.55 2.16
N GLU A 499 -14.48 -0.66 2.15
CA GLU A 499 -15.34 -1.09 1.04
C GLU A 499 -16.73 -0.42 1.08
N LEU A 500 -17.22 -0.04 2.27
CA LEU A 500 -18.40 0.81 2.43
C LEU A 500 -18.14 2.23 1.90
N ALA A 501 -17.03 2.87 2.30
CA ALA A 501 -16.60 4.18 1.80
C ALA A 501 -16.41 4.18 0.27
N CYS A 502 -15.76 3.14 -0.27
CA CYS A 502 -15.69 2.90 -1.72
C CYS A 502 -17.06 2.89 -2.40
N SER A 503 -18.08 2.29 -1.77
CA SER A 503 -19.43 2.16 -2.32
C SER A 503 -20.22 3.47 -2.23
N ILE A 504 -20.03 4.25 -1.15
CA ILE A 504 -20.60 5.60 -1.00
C ILE A 504 -19.99 6.56 -2.04
N SER A 505 -18.67 6.49 -2.27
CA SER A 505 -18.00 7.32 -3.28
C SER A 505 -18.51 7.03 -4.71
N GLU A 506 -18.93 5.80 -5.01
CA GLU A 506 -19.57 5.47 -6.30
C GLU A 506 -20.97 6.08 -6.41
N MET A 507 -21.80 6.03 -5.36
CA MET A 507 -23.12 6.69 -5.34
C MET A 507 -23.02 8.19 -5.64
N SER A 508 -22.10 8.89 -4.98
CA SER A 508 -21.85 10.33 -5.16
C SER A 508 -21.43 10.72 -6.59
N ARG A 509 -20.97 9.77 -7.42
CA ARG A 509 -20.54 10.00 -8.81
C ARG A 509 -21.68 9.94 -9.85
N VAL A 510 -22.88 9.46 -9.50
CA VAL A 510 -23.94 9.09 -10.49
C VAL A 510 -25.15 10.04 -10.55
N GLN A 511 -25.24 11.06 -9.68
CA GLN A 511 -26.33 12.07 -9.65
C GLN A 511 -27.75 11.48 -9.52
N VAL A 512 -27.91 10.41 -8.73
CA VAL A 512 -29.24 9.84 -8.42
C VAL A 512 -29.78 10.44 -7.12
N GLY A 513 -31.11 10.50 -6.99
CA GLY A 513 -31.78 11.05 -5.80
C GLY A 513 -31.63 10.20 -4.53
N GLN A 514 -32.23 10.69 -3.44
CA GLN A 514 -32.19 10.06 -2.11
C GLN A 514 -32.45 8.54 -2.16
N SER A 515 -31.46 7.76 -1.72
CA SER A 515 -31.62 6.33 -1.44
C SER A 515 -31.71 6.13 0.07
N GLU A 516 -32.89 5.80 0.56
CA GLU A 516 -33.16 5.62 1.99
C GLU A 516 -32.25 4.54 2.60
N ASN A 517 -32.07 3.42 1.88
CA ASN A 517 -31.21 2.31 2.27
C ASN A 517 -29.74 2.71 2.56
N VAL A 518 -29.20 3.70 1.83
CA VAL A 518 -27.83 4.20 2.05
C VAL A 518 -27.74 4.90 3.41
N LEU A 519 -28.72 5.75 3.71
CA LEU A 519 -28.78 6.48 4.99
C LEU A 519 -29.01 5.52 6.16
N GLN A 520 -29.90 4.51 5.99
CA GLN A 520 -30.13 3.46 6.98
C GLN A 520 -28.85 2.69 7.32
N LEU A 521 -28.04 2.31 6.31
CA LEU A 521 -26.79 1.57 6.54
C LEU A 521 -25.72 2.44 7.21
N ILE A 522 -25.57 3.70 6.79
CA ILE A 522 -24.64 4.66 7.41
C ILE A 522 -25.00 4.90 8.88
N GLU A 523 -26.29 5.13 9.20
CA GLU A 523 -26.73 5.30 10.59
C GLU A 523 -26.46 4.04 11.43
N ALA A 524 -26.75 2.85 10.89
CA ALA A 524 -26.53 1.58 11.56
C ALA A 524 -25.04 1.33 11.86
N VAL A 525 -24.16 1.53 10.88
CA VAL A 525 -22.69 1.39 11.01
C VAL A 525 -22.15 2.40 12.02
N ASN A 526 -22.54 3.68 11.93
CA ASN A 526 -22.08 4.73 12.85
C ASN A 526 -22.47 4.43 14.30
N ARG A 527 -23.67 3.88 14.54
CA ARG A 527 -24.17 3.53 15.87
C ARG A 527 -23.43 2.37 16.54
N VAL A 528 -22.79 1.51 15.75
CA VAL A 528 -21.96 0.38 16.20
C VAL A 528 -20.50 0.80 16.32
N VAL A 529 -19.88 1.23 15.22
CA VAL A 529 -18.43 1.44 15.13
C VAL A 529 -17.98 2.77 15.76
N GLY A 530 -18.83 3.80 15.72
CA GLY A 530 -18.54 5.13 16.33
C GLY A 530 -18.45 5.14 17.87
N LYS A 531 -18.48 3.97 18.51
CA LYS A 531 -18.22 3.78 19.95
C LYS A 531 -16.84 3.17 20.24
N VAL A 532 -16.12 2.70 19.22
CA VAL A 532 -14.86 1.96 19.37
C VAL A 532 -13.68 2.91 19.10
N SER A 533 -13.10 3.44 20.17
CA SER A 533 -12.12 4.54 20.14
C SER A 533 -10.83 4.25 19.37
N SER A 534 -10.46 2.97 19.21
CA SER A 534 -9.30 2.57 18.39
C SER A 534 -9.59 2.69 16.88
N LEU A 535 -10.82 2.37 16.45
CA LEU A 535 -11.22 2.45 15.04
C LEU A 535 -11.50 3.89 14.59
N THR A 536 -12.06 4.74 15.47
CA THR A 536 -12.37 6.13 15.15
C THR A 536 -11.14 7.01 14.87
N ASN A 537 -9.95 6.55 15.25
CA ASN A 537 -8.67 7.21 15.01
C ASN A 537 -7.92 6.68 13.77
N SER A 538 -8.56 5.82 12.96
CA SER A 538 -7.96 5.26 11.75
C SER A 538 -8.17 6.17 10.53
N PRO A 539 -7.19 6.29 9.60
CA PRO A 539 -7.36 7.07 8.37
C PRO A 539 -8.55 6.59 7.51
N SER A 540 -8.84 5.29 7.55
CA SER A 540 -9.98 4.67 6.87
C SER A 540 -11.33 5.17 7.43
N TRP A 541 -11.39 5.45 8.74
CA TRP A 541 -12.57 6.04 9.39
C TRP A 541 -12.69 7.55 9.11
N GLU A 542 -11.57 8.28 9.07
CA GLU A 542 -11.55 9.70 8.66
C GLU A 542 -12.07 9.86 7.22
N TRP A 543 -11.55 9.05 6.27
CA TRP A 543 -11.97 9.06 4.87
C TRP A 543 -13.45 8.68 4.67
N TYR A 544 -13.94 7.66 5.39
CA TYR A 544 -15.36 7.32 5.45
C TYR A 544 -16.21 8.48 5.98
N THR A 545 -15.71 9.19 7.00
CA THR A 545 -16.39 10.33 7.62
C THR A 545 -16.53 11.51 6.67
N GLU A 546 -15.51 11.84 5.87
CA GLU A 546 -15.60 12.88 4.84
C GLU A 546 -16.66 12.52 3.75
N LEU A 547 -16.69 11.26 3.30
CA LEU A 547 -17.58 10.81 2.24
C LEU A 547 -19.07 10.79 2.65
N GLN A 548 -19.40 10.43 3.89
CA GLN A 548 -20.79 10.51 4.37
C GLN A 548 -21.27 11.96 4.51
N GLU A 549 -20.39 12.91 4.86
CA GLU A 549 -20.72 14.33 4.90
C GLU A 549 -20.97 14.89 3.49
N GLU A 550 -20.11 14.55 2.52
CA GLU A 550 -20.33 14.94 1.12
C GLU A 550 -21.67 14.41 0.59
N TYR A 551 -21.94 13.11 0.76
CA TYR A 551 -23.20 12.49 0.34
C TYR A 551 -24.42 13.15 1.01
N SER A 552 -24.33 13.46 2.30
CA SER A 552 -25.39 14.15 3.04
C SER A 552 -25.65 15.58 2.51
N VAL A 553 -24.60 16.31 2.15
CA VAL A 553 -24.71 17.66 1.55
C VAL A 553 -25.30 17.59 0.14
N GLN A 554 -24.89 16.61 -0.68
CA GLN A 554 -25.47 16.37 -2.01
C GLN A 554 -26.98 16.08 -1.89
N VAL A 555 -27.36 15.17 -0.99
CA VAL A 555 -28.77 14.84 -0.67
C VAL A 555 -29.57 16.07 -0.23
N ALA A 556 -29.04 16.89 0.68
CA ALA A 556 -29.69 18.10 1.17
C ALA A 556 -29.80 19.22 0.10
N SER A 557 -28.98 19.17 -0.94
CA SER A 557 -29.06 20.12 -2.06
C SER A 557 -30.27 19.86 -2.98
N HIS A 558 -30.65 18.59 -3.16
CA HIS A 558 -31.72 18.17 -4.08
C HIS A 558 -33.14 18.30 -3.50
N THR A 559 -33.30 18.42 -2.18
CA THR A 559 -34.62 18.49 -1.51
C THR A 559 -35.22 19.91 -1.43
N LYS A 560 -34.59 20.94 -2.01
CA LYS A 560 -35.12 22.31 -2.02
C LYS A 560 -36.22 22.50 -3.09
N PRO A 561 -37.47 22.82 -2.73
CA PRO A 561 -38.55 23.01 -3.71
C PRO A 561 -38.34 24.28 -4.54
N GLY A 562 -38.24 24.12 -5.85
CA GLY A 562 -38.03 25.23 -6.79
C GLY A 562 -39.25 26.15 -6.90
N LYS A 563 -39.11 27.41 -6.48
CA LYS A 563 -40.05 28.48 -6.87
C LYS A 563 -39.88 28.75 -8.37
N GLY A 564 -40.87 28.36 -9.16
CA GLY A 564 -40.85 28.56 -10.61
C GLY A 564 -40.79 30.02 -11.03
N LYS A 565 -40.17 30.29 -12.18
CA LYS A 565 -40.43 31.48 -12.99
C LYS A 565 -41.08 31.02 -14.29
N GLN A 566 -42.16 31.70 -14.67
CA GLN A 566 -42.91 31.40 -15.88
C GLN A 566 -42.12 31.84 -17.12
N LYS A 567 -42.41 31.22 -18.27
CA LYS A 567 -42.17 31.84 -19.58
C LYS A 567 -43.06 33.08 -19.70
N GLU A 568 -42.54 34.12 -20.35
CA GLU A 568 -43.37 34.97 -21.21
C GLU A 568 -42.76 34.94 -22.62
N GLU A 569 -43.62 34.78 -23.61
CA GLU A 569 -43.28 34.84 -25.03
C GLU A 569 -43.84 36.16 -25.58
N GLY A 570 -43.02 36.95 -26.26
CA GLY A 570 -43.40 38.26 -26.78
C GLY A 570 -42.68 38.57 -28.08
N ALA A 571 -43.39 38.46 -29.20
CA ALA A 571 -42.87 38.73 -30.53
C ALA A 571 -43.40 40.07 -31.08
N ASN A 572 -42.57 40.78 -31.86
CA ASN A 572 -43.06 41.68 -32.90
C ASN A 572 -41.98 41.97 -33.96
N ILE A 573 -42.42 42.42 -35.14
CA ILE A 573 -41.61 42.55 -36.38
C ILE A 573 -41.87 43.90 -37.03
N LYS A 574 -40.81 44.53 -37.61
CA LYS A 574 -40.80 45.47 -38.76
C LYS A 574 -39.34 45.86 -39.10
N GLU A 575 -38.85 45.62 -40.33
CA GLU A 575 -38.92 46.47 -41.57
C GLU A 575 -38.18 47.82 -41.38
N MET A 576 -37.06 48.13 -42.04
CA MET A 576 -36.78 48.33 -43.50
C MET A 576 -37.50 49.57 -44.08
N ASP A 577 -36.89 50.52 -44.80
CA ASP A 577 -35.47 50.85 -45.15
C ASP A 577 -35.24 52.38 -44.90
N ASP A 578 -34.28 53.17 -45.42
CA ASP A 578 -33.18 53.13 -46.42
C ASP A 578 -32.17 54.27 -46.02
N ASP A 579 -31.07 54.71 -46.66
CA ASP A 579 -30.31 54.48 -47.92
C ASP A 579 -28.82 54.88 -47.64
N GLY A 580 -27.88 54.61 -48.57
CA GLY A 580 -26.65 55.41 -48.67
C GLY A 580 -25.42 54.72 -49.27
N SER A 581 -25.22 54.82 -50.59
CA SER A 581 -23.90 54.60 -51.24
C SER A 581 -23.66 55.68 -52.31
N PRO A 582 -22.42 56.20 -52.50
CA PRO A 582 -21.37 55.49 -53.27
C PRO A 582 -19.95 55.76 -52.67
N SER A 583 -18.77 55.47 -53.24
CA SER A 583 -18.29 54.81 -54.48
C SER A 583 -16.81 54.40 -54.28
N ALA A 584 -16.29 53.41 -55.04
CA ALA A 584 -14.85 53.21 -55.18
C ALA A 584 -14.23 54.21 -56.20
N PRO A 585 -13.01 54.72 -55.94
CA PRO A 585 -11.86 54.25 -56.74
C PRO A 585 -10.55 54.08 -55.95
N SER A 586 -9.58 53.40 -56.56
CA SER A 586 -8.19 53.25 -56.07
C SER A 586 -7.37 54.54 -56.17
N PRO A 587 -6.42 54.76 -55.24
CA PRO A 587 -5.06 55.07 -55.72
C PRO A 587 -3.90 54.52 -54.85
N SER A 588 -2.69 54.69 -55.41
CA SER A 588 -1.38 54.89 -54.74
C SER A 588 -0.85 53.89 -53.70
N LEU A 589 0.35 53.38 -54.01
CA LEU A 589 1.34 52.99 -53.01
C LEU A 589 1.79 54.23 -52.23
N ASP A 590 1.44 54.30 -50.94
CA ASP A 590 2.32 54.76 -49.87
C ASP A 590 1.77 54.23 -48.55
N LEU A 591 2.52 53.32 -47.91
CA LEU A 591 2.23 52.83 -46.57
C LEU A 591 3.33 53.34 -45.65
N ASP A 592 3.09 54.52 -45.07
CA ASP A 592 3.84 54.98 -43.91
C ASP A 592 3.81 53.90 -42.83
N PHE A 593 4.99 53.54 -42.32
CA PHE A 593 5.11 52.63 -41.20
C PHE A 593 4.80 53.38 -39.91
N ASP A 594 3.52 53.55 -39.61
CA ASP A 594 3.08 53.98 -38.28
C ASP A 594 3.57 52.96 -37.24
N ILE A 595 4.59 53.36 -36.49
CA ILE A 595 5.22 52.53 -35.47
C ILE A 595 4.32 52.55 -34.23
N VAL A 596 3.31 51.68 -34.23
CA VAL A 596 2.48 51.38 -33.06
C VAL A 596 3.37 51.13 -31.84
N ASN A 597 2.95 51.66 -30.67
CA ASN A 597 3.74 51.72 -29.45
C ASN A 597 4.44 50.39 -29.12
N ASN A 598 5.77 50.37 -29.24
CA ASN A 598 6.59 49.14 -29.19
C ASN A 598 6.51 48.34 -27.87
N ALA A 599 5.89 48.89 -26.82
CA ALA A 599 5.80 48.27 -25.50
C ALA A 599 4.50 47.48 -25.25
N GLU A 600 3.40 47.81 -25.93
CA GLU A 600 2.06 47.38 -25.53
C GLU A 600 1.82 45.86 -25.68
N PRO A 601 2.15 45.20 -26.82
CA PRO A 601 2.08 43.73 -26.97
C PRO A 601 3.06 42.95 -26.08
N TRP A 602 3.95 43.64 -25.35
CA TRP A 602 5.01 43.08 -24.53
C TRP A 602 4.77 43.28 -23.03
N SER A 603 3.69 43.98 -22.65
CA SER A 603 3.16 43.97 -21.28
C SER A 603 2.39 42.70 -20.96
N GLU A 604 1.74 42.11 -21.96
CA GLU A 604 0.84 40.95 -21.83
C GLU A 604 1.68 39.67 -21.69
N GLN A 605 2.01 39.26 -20.47
CA GLN A 605 2.97 38.18 -20.20
C GLN A 605 2.33 36.80 -20.05
N LEU A 606 2.93 35.78 -20.67
CA LEU A 606 2.47 34.39 -20.65
C LEU A 606 3.43 33.46 -19.88
N VAL A 607 2.89 32.68 -18.96
CA VAL A 607 3.64 31.74 -18.10
C VAL A 607 3.15 30.31 -18.32
N LEU A 608 4.06 29.40 -18.66
CA LEU A 608 3.83 27.96 -18.72
C LEU A 608 4.56 27.27 -17.55
N ALA A 609 3.83 26.55 -16.72
CA ALA A 609 4.36 25.77 -15.60
C ALA A 609 4.07 24.27 -15.80
N LEU A 610 5.12 23.45 -15.79
CA LEU A 610 5.06 22.03 -16.14
C LEU A 610 5.39 21.14 -14.93
N GLY A 611 4.51 20.17 -14.66
CA GLY A 611 4.83 19.05 -13.76
C GLY A 611 5.73 18.02 -14.46
N LYS A 612 5.12 16.95 -14.99
CA LYS A 612 5.79 15.83 -15.66
C LYS A 612 5.05 15.49 -16.98
N ILE A 613 5.78 14.95 -17.97
CA ILE A 613 5.29 14.52 -19.31
C ILE A 613 4.48 15.59 -20.09
N PRO A 614 5.03 16.22 -21.16
CA PRO A 614 4.39 17.35 -21.85
C PRO A 614 3.22 16.98 -22.78
N ARG A 615 2.60 15.80 -22.69
CA ARG A 615 1.59 15.30 -23.66
C ARG A 615 0.37 16.21 -23.87
N PRO A 616 -0.25 16.85 -22.84
CA PRO A 616 -1.32 17.82 -23.06
C PRO A 616 -0.91 19.04 -23.90
N SER A 617 0.39 19.38 -23.94
CA SER A 617 0.88 20.47 -24.77
C SER A 617 0.79 20.19 -26.27
N ILE A 618 0.88 18.93 -26.75
CA ILE A 618 0.65 18.61 -28.17
C ILE A 618 -0.74 19.09 -28.60
N ARG A 619 -1.78 18.86 -27.78
CA ARG A 619 -3.15 19.24 -28.13
C ARG A 619 -3.33 20.75 -28.17
N LEU A 620 -2.64 21.48 -27.28
CA LEU A 620 -2.58 22.94 -27.32
C LEU A 620 -1.83 23.44 -28.56
N MET A 621 -0.65 22.91 -28.86
CA MET A 621 0.15 23.32 -30.02
C MET A 621 -0.53 22.96 -31.35
N ARG A 622 -1.21 21.81 -31.45
CA ARG A 622 -2.09 21.46 -32.57
C ARG A 622 -3.24 22.46 -32.75
N ARG A 623 -3.80 23.00 -31.66
CA ARG A 623 -4.85 24.04 -31.74
C ARG A 623 -4.28 25.40 -32.12
N ILE A 624 -3.09 25.74 -31.64
CA ILE A 624 -2.33 26.93 -32.06
C ILE A 624 -2.02 26.85 -33.56
N ARG A 625 -1.48 25.73 -34.07
CA ARG A 625 -1.24 25.49 -35.51
C ARG A 625 -2.49 25.76 -36.35
N GLN A 626 -3.65 25.24 -35.94
CA GLN A 626 -4.91 25.50 -36.63
C GLN A 626 -5.25 26.99 -36.70
N LEU A 627 -5.23 27.69 -35.56
CA LEU A 627 -5.56 29.12 -35.48
C LEU A 627 -4.55 30.01 -36.24
N GLU A 628 -3.29 29.60 -36.31
CA GLU A 628 -2.23 30.28 -37.06
C GLU A 628 -2.38 30.12 -38.58
N ILE A 629 -2.85 28.96 -39.03
CA ILE A 629 -3.11 28.70 -40.47
C ILE A 629 -4.41 29.39 -40.92
N VAL A 630 -5.45 29.45 -40.10
CA VAL A 630 -6.75 30.09 -40.48
C VAL A 630 -6.89 31.55 -40.01
N HIS A 631 -5.79 32.21 -39.66
CA HIS A 631 -5.81 33.56 -39.10
C HIS A 631 -6.28 34.64 -40.11
N PRO A 632 -7.13 35.62 -39.72
CA PRO A 632 -7.58 36.69 -40.62
C PRO A 632 -6.46 37.50 -41.28
N ASP A 633 -5.43 37.90 -40.52
CA ASP A 633 -4.19 38.54 -41.04
C ASP A 633 -3.35 37.64 -41.99
N GLY A 634 -3.83 36.44 -42.33
CA GLY A 634 -3.18 35.48 -43.21
C GLY A 634 -2.48 34.32 -42.47
N PRO A 635 -2.26 33.18 -43.16
CA PRO A 635 -1.64 31.98 -42.59
C PRO A 635 -0.18 32.21 -42.15
N ALA A 636 0.20 31.63 -41.02
CA ALA A 636 1.60 31.48 -40.62
C ALA A 636 1.94 29.98 -40.46
N TYR A 637 2.83 29.48 -41.31
CA TYR A 637 3.27 28.08 -41.31
C TYR A 637 4.39 27.79 -40.29
N LEU A 638 4.98 28.83 -39.68
CA LEU A 638 6.03 28.71 -38.66
C LEU A 638 5.72 29.65 -37.48
N SER A 639 5.93 29.20 -36.24
CA SER A 639 5.75 30.05 -35.05
C SER A 639 6.80 31.15 -34.90
N ARG A 640 7.84 31.20 -35.77
CA ARG A 640 8.85 32.29 -35.83
C ARG A 640 8.58 33.39 -36.86
N SER A 641 7.59 33.24 -37.76
CA SER A 641 7.29 34.22 -38.81
C SER A 641 7.00 35.63 -38.28
N TYR A 642 7.32 36.65 -39.10
CA TYR A 642 7.14 38.08 -38.80
C TYR A 642 6.64 38.84 -40.03
N LEU A 643 6.09 40.04 -39.85
CA LEU A 643 5.29 40.76 -40.88
C LEU A 643 6.05 41.13 -42.17
N GLY A 644 7.39 41.01 -42.22
CA GLY A 644 8.22 41.27 -43.40
C GLY A 644 8.67 40.01 -44.17
N MET A 645 8.25 38.82 -43.74
CA MET A 645 8.75 37.54 -44.25
C MET A 645 8.09 37.14 -45.58
N ARG A 646 8.45 37.83 -46.67
CA ARG A 646 7.93 37.57 -48.04
C ARG A 646 8.40 36.20 -48.57
N HIS A 647 7.51 35.21 -48.59
CA HIS A 647 7.72 33.93 -49.29
C HIS A 647 6.85 33.85 -50.56
N ARG A 648 7.48 33.65 -51.72
CA ARG A 648 6.82 33.30 -52.99
C ARG A 648 6.92 31.80 -53.26
N GLU A 649 5.87 31.26 -53.87
CA GLU A 649 5.77 29.96 -54.57
C GLU A 649 6.10 28.67 -53.78
N HIS A 650 7.23 28.56 -53.07
CA HIS A 650 7.59 27.41 -52.21
C HIS A 650 6.60 27.14 -51.05
N ASN A 651 5.63 28.02 -50.81
CA ASN A 651 4.68 27.85 -49.72
C ASN A 651 3.70 26.69 -49.93
N MET A 652 3.29 26.37 -51.17
CA MET A 652 2.21 25.38 -51.36
C MET A 652 2.63 23.96 -50.99
N ASP A 653 3.88 23.58 -51.27
CA ASP A 653 4.39 22.25 -50.92
C ASP A 653 4.63 22.13 -49.41
N MET A 654 5.24 23.12 -48.75
CA MET A 654 5.33 23.13 -47.27
C MET A 654 3.96 23.23 -46.58
N LEU A 655 2.99 23.96 -47.16
CA LEU A 655 1.62 24.02 -46.65
C LEU A 655 0.99 22.63 -46.68
N LYS A 656 1.24 21.86 -47.74
CA LYS A 656 0.82 20.48 -47.86
C LYS A 656 1.52 19.57 -46.84
N GLU A 657 2.84 19.63 -46.73
CA GLU A 657 3.61 18.87 -45.72
C GLU A 657 3.16 19.17 -44.28
N VAL A 658 2.90 20.43 -43.94
CA VAL A 658 2.47 20.87 -42.59
C VAL A 658 1.00 20.56 -42.30
N LEU A 659 0.14 20.45 -43.32
CA LEU A 659 -1.24 19.98 -43.15
C LEU A 659 -1.35 18.46 -43.09
N ASP A 660 -0.58 17.74 -43.92
CA ASP A 660 -0.54 16.27 -43.99
C ASP A 660 0.23 15.65 -42.80
N SER A 661 1.04 16.43 -42.06
CA SER A 661 1.78 16.00 -40.87
C SER A 661 0.94 16.03 -39.59
N ASP A 662 0.97 14.92 -38.83
CA ASP A 662 0.42 14.83 -37.47
C ASP A 662 1.24 15.61 -36.40
N ARG A 663 2.52 15.90 -36.68
CA ARG A 663 3.45 16.57 -35.75
C ARG A 663 3.37 18.10 -35.89
N VAL A 664 3.75 18.82 -34.85
CA VAL A 664 3.68 20.30 -34.79
C VAL A 664 5.03 20.95 -34.53
N ASP A 665 6.08 20.41 -35.15
CA ASP A 665 7.47 20.82 -34.96
C ASP A 665 7.74 22.28 -35.39
N GLU A 666 6.91 22.82 -36.27
CA GLU A 666 6.95 24.21 -36.72
C GLU A 666 6.49 25.21 -35.64
N PHE A 667 5.82 24.71 -34.60
CA PHE A 667 5.11 25.48 -33.57
C PHE A 667 5.72 25.26 -32.18
N LEU A 668 6.90 25.84 -31.97
CA LEU A 668 7.63 25.80 -30.70
C LEU A 668 6.91 26.58 -29.58
N PRO A 669 6.70 26.00 -28.36
CA PRO A 669 6.09 26.72 -27.22
C PRO A 669 6.88 27.96 -26.77
N CYS A 670 8.21 27.96 -26.97
CA CYS A 670 9.10 29.08 -26.67
C CYS A 670 8.82 30.37 -27.47
N HIS A 671 7.90 30.33 -28.44
CA HIS A 671 7.43 31.48 -29.20
C HIS A 671 6.09 32.06 -28.70
N TYR A 672 5.45 31.41 -27.71
CA TYR A 672 4.14 31.79 -27.17
C TYR A 672 4.18 32.12 -25.68
N PHE A 673 5.08 31.51 -24.91
CA PHE A 673 5.25 31.76 -23.47
C PHE A 673 6.54 32.54 -23.21
N ASP A 674 6.48 33.56 -22.34
CA ASP A 674 7.64 34.36 -21.92
C ASP A 674 8.48 33.64 -20.86
N TYR A 675 7.79 32.89 -19.99
CA TYR A 675 8.38 32.13 -18.89
C TYR A 675 7.95 30.67 -18.99
N ILE A 676 8.92 29.76 -18.89
CA ILE A 676 8.68 28.31 -18.88
C ILE A 676 9.31 27.72 -17.62
N ALA A 677 8.46 27.28 -16.69
CA ALA A 677 8.86 26.68 -15.42
C ALA A 677 8.64 25.16 -15.44
N GLY A 678 9.49 24.39 -14.75
CA GLY A 678 9.30 22.94 -14.62
C GLY A 678 9.84 22.33 -13.32
N THR A 679 9.11 21.37 -12.74
CA THR A 679 9.66 20.42 -11.75
C THR A 679 10.30 19.20 -12.42
N SER A 680 10.30 19.12 -13.75
CA SER A 680 10.91 18.04 -14.52
C SER A 680 11.43 18.52 -15.88
N ILE A 681 12.09 17.61 -16.61
CA ILE A 681 12.91 17.88 -17.80
C ILE A 681 12.16 18.56 -18.95
N GLY A 682 10.83 18.47 -19.00
CA GLY A 682 9.99 19.18 -19.99
C GLY A 682 10.20 20.70 -19.98
N GLY A 683 10.50 21.29 -18.81
CA GLY A 683 10.85 22.72 -18.72
C GLY A 683 12.17 23.05 -19.41
N ILE A 684 13.16 22.15 -19.32
CA ILE A 684 14.45 22.29 -20.02
C ILE A 684 14.27 22.09 -21.52
N MET A 685 13.50 21.07 -21.94
CA MET A 685 13.24 20.76 -23.35
C MET A 685 12.51 21.90 -24.06
N LEU A 686 11.35 22.32 -23.56
CA LEU A 686 10.49 23.32 -24.21
C LEU A 686 11.00 24.77 -24.01
N GLY A 687 11.70 25.03 -22.89
CA GLY A 687 12.28 26.33 -22.58
C GLY A 687 13.74 26.47 -23.04
N ARG A 688 14.66 25.80 -22.35
CA ARG A 688 16.11 26.03 -22.47
C ARG A 688 16.73 25.48 -23.76
N LEU A 689 16.20 24.36 -24.27
CA LEU A 689 16.60 23.73 -25.54
C LEU A 689 15.73 24.18 -26.72
N ARG A 690 14.56 24.80 -26.45
CA ARG A 690 13.61 25.33 -27.46
C ARG A 690 13.10 24.26 -28.44
N MET A 691 12.83 23.06 -27.92
CA MET A 691 12.26 21.93 -28.65
C MET A 691 10.75 22.11 -28.89
N SER A 692 10.21 21.42 -29.89
CA SER A 692 8.77 21.28 -30.09
C SER A 692 8.10 20.41 -29.01
N ALA A 693 6.77 20.40 -28.98
CA ALA A 693 6.01 19.51 -28.10
C ALA A 693 6.25 18.02 -28.42
N ASP A 694 6.41 17.67 -29.71
CA ASP A 694 6.66 16.30 -30.16
C ASP A 694 8.14 15.92 -29.98
N GLU A 695 9.10 16.80 -30.34
CA GLU A 695 10.54 16.61 -30.11
C GLU A 695 10.85 16.36 -28.62
N ALA A 696 10.17 17.06 -27.70
CA ALA A 696 10.33 16.83 -26.26
C ALA A 696 9.78 15.47 -25.79
N ILE A 697 8.80 14.90 -26.52
CA ILE A 697 8.24 13.58 -26.24
C ILE A 697 9.13 12.49 -26.83
N ASP A 698 9.66 12.68 -28.03
CA ASP A 698 10.69 11.80 -28.60
C ASP A 698 11.92 11.75 -27.67
N GLY A 699 12.36 12.90 -27.16
CA GLY A 699 13.43 13.01 -26.16
C GLY A 699 13.11 12.31 -24.84
N PHE A 700 11.88 12.43 -24.33
CA PHE A 700 11.45 11.69 -23.13
C PHE A 700 11.41 10.17 -23.37
N ILE A 701 10.90 9.72 -24.53
CA ILE A 701 10.86 8.30 -24.91
C ILE A 701 12.29 7.75 -25.09
N HIS A 702 13.21 8.53 -25.65
CA HIS A 702 14.63 8.18 -25.73
C HIS A 702 15.25 8.01 -24.33
N PHE A 703 15.03 8.98 -23.43
CA PHE A 703 15.50 8.91 -22.04
C PHE A 703 14.95 7.67 -21.32
N ALA A 704 13.64 7.46 -21.37
CA ALA A 704 12.98 6.35 -20.68
C ALA A 704 13.44 4.99 -21.21
N ASN A 705 13.64 4.83 -22.53
CA ASN A 705 14.24 3.62 -23.10
C ASN A 705 15.71 3.42 -22.64
N ALA A 706 16.53 4.47 -22.66
CA ALA A 706 17.93 4.38 -22.24
C ALA A 706 18.09 4.08 -20.73
N VAL A 707 17.14 4.53 -19.91
CA VAL A 707 17.22 4.56 -18.44
C VAL A 707 16.21 3.62 -17.77
N PHE A 708 14.90 3.90 -17.85
CA PHE A 708 13.85 3.11 -17.20
C PHE A 708 13.72 1.70 -17.79
N GLY A 709 13.98 1.54 -19.09
CA GLY A 709 14.14 0.23 -19.73
C GLY A 709 15.37 -0.58 -19.27
N HIS A 710 16.18 -0.05 -18.35
CA HIS A 710 17.43 -0.66 -17.90
C HIS A 710 17.67 -0.53 -16.38
N PRO A 711 16.77 -1.05 -15.52
CA PRO A 711 16.97 -1.06 -14.07
C PRO A 711 18.20 -1.88 -13.67
N ARG A 712 18.96 -1.39 -12.68
CA ARG A 712 20.08 -2.12 -12.06
C ARG A 712 19.55 -3.38 -11.36
N VAL A 713 20.12 -4.54 -11.64
CA VAL A 713 19.79 -5.78 -10.91
C VAL A 713 20.17 -5.63 -9.44
N PHE A 714 19.38 -6.22 -8.53
CA PHE A 714 19.57 -6.19 -7.07
C PHE A 714 19.48 -4.81 -6.38
N HIS A 715 18.97 -3.76 -7.04
CA HIS A 715 18.80 -2.42 -6.42
C HIS A 715 17.96 -2.42 -5.14
N ALA A 716 16.97 -3.33 -5.04
CA ALA A 716 16.08 -3.49 -3.88
C ALA A 716 16.50 -4.63 -2.92
N ALA A 717 17.75 -5.09 -2.97
CA ALA A 717 18.26 -6.21 -2.17
C ALA A 717 19.39 -5.80 -1.19
N PRO A 718 19.10 -4.99 -0.16
CA PRO A 718 20.10 -4.47 0.78
C PRO A 718 20.81 -5.56 1.62
N THR A 719 20.28 -6.77 1.64
CA THR A 719 20.77 -7.90 2.44
C THR A 719 22.13 -8.45 2.01
N PHE A 720 22.51 -8.29 0.73
CA PHE A 720 23.73 -8.87 0.16
C PHE A 720 24.64 -7.88 -0.58
N PHE A 721 24.10 -6.72 -0.98
CA PHE A 721 24.84 -5.70 -1.71
C PHE A 721 24.54 -4.32 -1.11
N PRO A 722 25.50 -3.37 -1.15
CA PRO A 722 25.24 -2.01 -0.70
C PRO A 722 24.08 -1.40 -1.49
N LEU A 723 23.22 -0.67 -0.80
CA LEU A 723 22.08 0.04 -1.39
C LEU A 723 22.52 0.84 -2.61
N ARG A 724 21.91 0.53 -3.76
CA ARG A 724 22.17 1.16 -5.05
C ARG A 724 20.85 1.63 -5.61
N THR A 725 20.84 2.87 -6.09
CA THR A 725 19.67 3.47 -6.70
C THR A 725 19.26 2.70 -7.96
N LYS A 726 17.95 2.66 -8.26
CA LYS A 726 17.33 1.77 -9.26
C LYS A 726 17.91 1.92 -10.66
N TYR A 727 18.35 3.11 -11.04
CA TYR A 727 18.94 3.43 -12.33
C TYR A 727 20.33 4.03 -12.20
N SER A 728 21.08 4.06 -13.31
CA SER A 728 22.42 4.62 -13.32
C SER A 728 22.40 6.12 -13.65
N SER A 729 22.80 6.98 -12.72
CA SER A 729 22.93 8.43 -12.98
C SER A 729 23.90 8.75 -14.14
N SER A 730 24.86 7.86 -14.43
CA SER A 730 25.71 7.94 -15.64
C SER A 730 24.91 7.69 -16.93
N LYS A 731 23.98 6.73 -16.97
CA LYS A 731 23.08 6.53 -18.13
C LYS A 731 22.12 7.71 -18.29
N ALA A 732 21.62 8.26 -17.19
CA ALA A 732 20.75 9.44 -17.23
C ALA A 732 21.50 10.69 -17.74
N SER A 733 22.71 10.94 -17.25
CA SER A 733 23.59 12.00 -17.75
C SER A 733 23.85 11.84 -19.25
N GLU A 734 24.19 10.63 -19.71
CA GLU A 734 24.44 10.37 -21.12
C GLU A 734 23.18 10.57 -21.98
N ALA A 735 22.02 10.08 -21.55
CA ALA A 735 20.76 10.32 -22.24
C ALA A 735 20.43 11.83 -22.34
N PHE A 736 20.69 12.62 -21.29
CA PHE A 736 20.52 14.08 -21.35
C PHE A 736 21.53 14.78 -22.26
N LYS A 737 22.79 14.31 -22.30
CA LYS A 737 23.77 14.79 -23.27
C LYS A 737 23.32 14.49 -24.70
N GLN A 738 22.88 13.26 -24.99
CA GLN A 738 22.42 12.87 -26.33
C GLN A 738 21.20 13.70 -26.77
N ILE A 739 20.21 13.89 -25.89
CA ILE A 739 19.05 14.77 -26.16
C ILE A 739 19.50 16.21 -26.46
N MET A 740 20.43 16.75 -25.66
CA MET A 740 20.97 18.10 -25.84
C MET A 740 21.77 18.22 -27.15
N ILE A 741 22.61 17.24 -27.48
CA ILE A 741 23.42 17.20 -28.71
C ILE A 741 22.52 17.01 -29.95
N SER A 742 21.44 16.23 -29.86
CA SER A 742 20.45 16.10 -30.94
C SER A 742 19.58 17.35 -31.12
N SER A 743 19.42 18.16 -30.06
CA SER A 743 18.65 19.40 -30.12
C SER A 743 19.32 20.42 -31.04
N LYS A 744 18.67 20.74 -32.16
CA LYS A 744 19.10 21.81 -33.06
C LYS A 744 18.86 23.15 -32.37
N ARG A 745 19.92 23.95 -32.17
CA ARG A 745 19.77 25.35 -31.73
C ARG A 745 19.14 26.12 -32.89
N ASN A 746 17.82 26.32 -32.83
CA ASN A 746 16.94 26.83 -33.90
C ASN A 746 17.14 28.33 -34.28
N GLY A 747 18.40 28.76 -34.36
CA GLY A 747 18.83 30.04 -34.93
C GLY A 747 18.64 30.09 -36.45
N MET A 748 18.50 31.29 -36.98
CA MET A 748 18.01 31.51 -38.34
C MET A 748 19.08 31.27 -39.42
N LYS A 749 18.89 30.28 -40.29
CA LYS A 749 19.43 30.32 -41.67
C LYS A 749 18.61 31.33 -42.47
N GLY A 750 19.04 32.60 -42.48
CA GLY A 750 18.38 33.70 -43.17
C GLY A 750 19.39 34.69 -43.72
N ARG A 751 19.33 34.95 -45.03
CA ARG A 751 20.30 35.79 -45.75
C ARG A 751 20.34 37.24 -45.24
N PHE A 752 21.43 37.63 -44.59
CA PHE A 752 22.03 38.97 -44.71
C PHE A 752 23.56 38.85 -44.49
N THR A 753 24.32 39.43 -45.43
CA THR A 753 25.78 39.28 -45.69
C THR A 753 26.23 37.92 -46.30
N PRO A 754 27.20 37.91 -47.25
CA PRO A 754 27.76 36.67 -47.82
C PRO A 754 28.91 36.02 -47.02
N GLU A 755 29.39 36.66 -45.95
CA GLU A 755 30.72 36.37 -45.37
C GLU A 755 30.73 35.39 -44.19
N ILE A 756 29.61 34.68 -43.93
CA ILE A 756 29.51 33.69 -42.84
C ILE A 756 28.84 32.38 -43.30
N GLU A 757 29.24 31.83 -44.45
CA GLU A 757 28.82 30.47 -44.88
C GLU A 757 29.52 29.33 -44.12
N THR A 758 30.46 29.63 -43.20
CA THR A 758 31.27 28.65 -42.47
C THR A 758 30.69 28.18 -41.13
N LEU A 759 29.57 28.76 -40.66
CA LEU A 759 28.91 28.30 -39.44
C LEU A 759 27.97 27.12 -39.73
N LYS A 760 28.55 25.92 -39.62
CA LYS A 760 27.83 24.64 -39.50
C LYS A 760 26.72 24.72 -38.44
N ASP A 761 25.70 23.85 -38.58
CA ASP A 761 24.56 23.79 -37.67
C ASP A 761 25.02 23.72 -36.20
N ARG A 762 24.64 24.73 -35.41
CA ARG A 762 25.13 24.88 -34.04
C ARG A 762 24.33 23.98 -33.10
N TYR A 763 24.78 22.74 -32.91
CA TYR A 763 24.28 21.89 -31.82
C TYR A 763 24.68 22.47 -30.45
N PHE A 764 24.03 22.02 -29.38
CA PHE A 764 24.49 22.32 -28.02
C PHE A 764 25.73 21.49 -27.69
N THR A 765 26.68 22.09 -26.96
CA THR A 765 27.89 21.41 -26.46
C THR A 765 27.69 20.98 -25.00
N GLU A 766 28.44 19.97 -24.55
CA GLU A 766 28.33 19.45 -23.18
C GLU A 766 28.56 20.51 -22.10
N ASP A 767 29.49 21.44 -22.34
CA ASP A 767 29.85 22.53 -21.42
C ASP A 767 28.88 23.73 -21.45
N GLN A 768 27.83 23.70 -22.28
CA GLN A 768 26.90 24.83 -22.37
C GLN A 768 26.14 25.00 -21.05
N THR A 769 26.40 26.11 -20.35
CA THR A 769 25.77 26.38 -19.05
C THR A 769 24.27 26.62 -19.18
N PHE A 770 23.52 26.28 -18.13
CA PHE A 770 22.09 26.57 -18.04
C PHE A 770 21.84 28.09 -18.03
N LYS A 771 22.71 28.86 -17.35
CA LYS A 771 22.62 30.31 -17.16
C LYS A 771 22.96 31.12 -18.42
N ASP A 772 23.73 30.56 -19.36
CA ASP A 772 23.99 31.16 -20.68
C ASP A 772 22.84 30.87 -21.66
N GLY A 773 21.60 31.03 -21.20
CA GLY A 773 20.45 31.17 -22.08
C GLY A 773 20.56 32.48 -22.85
N GLY A 774 19.96 32.53 -24.04
CA GLY A 774 19.57 33.83 -24.57
C GLY A 774 18.38 34.38 -23.79
N ARG A 775 17.87 35.54 -24.22
CA ARG A 775 16.93 36.34 -23.43
C ARG A 775 15.53 35.73 -23.30
N TYR A 776 15.14 34.79 -24.17
CA TYR A 776 13.74 34.34 -24.26
C TYR A 776 13.59 32.87 -24.69
N PRO A 777 12.69 32.09 -24.07
CA PRO A 777 11.95 32.37 -22.84
C PRO A 777 12.83 32.25 -21.59
N ARG A 778 12.43 32.91 -20.50
CA ARG A 778 13.10 32.73 -19.21
C ARG A 778 12.70 31.37 -18.65
N THR A 779 13.67 30.48 -18.51
CA THR A 779 13.43 29.09 -18.12
C THR A 779 13.81 28.89 -16.66
N PHE A 780 12.89 28.33 -15.87
CA PHE A 780 13.05 28.10 -14.44
C PHE A 780 12.86 26.62 -14.12
N VAL A 781 13.76 25.98 -13.37
CA VAL A 781 13.55 24.60 -12.91
C VAL A 781 14.00 24.40 -11.47
N ILE A 782 13.30 23.55 -10.71
CA ILE A 782 13.51 23.38 -9.26
C ILE A 782 14.25 22.09 -8.93
N SER A 783 15.18 22.18 -7.99
CA SER A 783 15.82 21.03 -7.31
C SER A 783 15.88 21.27 -5.81
N THR A 784 16.22 20.25 -5.04
CA THR A 784 16.38 20.33 -3.58
C THR A 784 17.83 20.05 -3.19
N PHE A 785 18.36 20.76 -2.20
CA PHE A 785 19.66 20.45 -1.61
C PHE A 785 19.60 19.18 -0.75
N ALA A 786 20.42 18.19 -1.09
CA ALA A 786 20.64 17.01 -0.25
C ALA A 786 21.72 17.27 0.81
N GLU A 787 22.83 17.87 0.40
CA GLU A 787 23.98 18.20 1.27
C GLU A 787 24.59 19.55 0.86
N GLY A 788 25.23 20.23 1.81
CA GLY A 788 25.94 21.51 1.60
C GLY A 788 25.05 22.76 1.48
N GLY A 789 23.80 22.64 1.04
CA GLY A 789 22.89 23.77 0.81
C GLY A 789 21.89 24.11 1.93
N PRO A 790 21.22 25.27 1.85
CA PRO A 790 20.22 25.73 2.82
C PRO A 790 18.89 24.95 2.79
N ALA A 791 18.11 25.04 3.86
CA ALA A 791 16.81 24.36 4.01
C ALA A 791 15.65 25.01 3.22
N ARG A 792 15.79 25.10 1.89
CA ARG A 792 14.78 25.57 0.93
C ARG A 792 15.02 24.97 -0.47
N PRO A 793 14.03 24.90 -1.36
CA PRO A 793 14.25 24.58 -2.77
C PRO A 793 15.23 25.55 -3.44
N TYR A 794 15.98 25.05 -4.43
CA TYR A 794 16.85 25.86 -5.30
C TYR A 794 16.23 26.01 -6.68
N MET A 795 16.15 27.26 -7.15
CA MET A 795 15.64 27.61 -8.47
C MET A 795 16.81 27.83 -9.43
N TRP A 796 16.96 26.93 -10.39
CA TRP A 796 17.83 27.16 -11.55
C TRP A 796 17.14 28.13 -12.51
N SER A 797 17.83 29.19 -12.91
CA SER A 797 17.34 30.17 -13.89
C SER A 797 18.23 30.19 -15.12
N SER A 798 17.64 30.28 -16.32
CA SER A 798 18.39 30.50 -17.57
C SER A 798 18.97 31.91 -17.69
N HIS A 799 18.84 32.72 -16.64
CA HIS A 799 19.24 34.12 -16.54
C HIS A 799 19.93 34.39 -15.19
N GLY A 800 20.77 35.43 -15.11
CA GLY A 800 21.12 36.02 -13.82
C GLY A 800 19.89 36.68 -13.19
N VAL A 801 19.67 36.47 -11.89
CA VAL A 801 18.83 37.37 -11.08
C VAL A 801 19.62 38.67 -10.88
N PRO A 802 19.00 39.87 -10.87
CA PRO A 802 19.65 41.08 -10.38
C PRO A 802 20.22 40.90 -8.96
N ASP A 803 21.23 41.69 -8.59
CA ASP A 803 22.11 41.39 -7.45
C ASP A 803 21.42 41.41 -6.06
N GLY A 804 21.79 40.43 -5.22
CA GLY A 804 21.24 40.21 -3.86
C GLY A 804 19.94 39.38 -3.86
N GLU A 805 19.69 38.42 -2.98
CA GLU A 805 20.35 38.08 -1.70
C GLU A 805 20.69 36.56 -1.57
N LEU A 806 20.49 35.77 -2.63
CA LEU A 806 20.69 34.31 -2.60
C LEU A 806 22.07 33.91 -3.13
N GLY A 807 23.08 33.96 -2.25
CA GLY A 807 24.45 33.57 -2.57
C GLY A 807 24.61 32.08 -2.88
N THR A 808 24.49 31.70 -4.16
CA THR A 808 25.06 30.45 -4.75
C THR A 808 25.01 30.54 -6.28
N ASN A 809 25.92 31.32 -6.87
CA ASN A 809 26.07 31.45 -8.33
C ASN A 809 26.81 30.23 -8.92
N SER A 810 26.22 29.03 -8.76
CA SER A 810 26.80 27.80 -9.32
C SER A 810 26.62 27.78 -10.85
N SER A 811 27.72 27.89 -11.59
CA SER A 811 27.72 27.68 -13.03
C SER A 811 27.61 26.18 -13.29
N ALA A 812 26.51 25.76 -13.94
CA ALA A 812 26.18 24.35 -14.18
C ALA A 812 25.82 24.15 -15.64
N ALA A 813 26.28 23.06 -16.24
CA ALA A 813 25.88 22.63 -17.59
C ALA A 813 24.38 22.26 -17.63
N ILE A 814 23.73 22.43 -18.78
CA ILE A 814 22.30 22.10 -18.95
C ILE A 814 22.01 20.65 -18.55
N TRP A 815 22.90 19.70 -18.89
CA TRP A 815 22.74 18.29 -18.52
C TRP A 815 22.89 18.05 -17.01
N GLN A 816 23.71 18.83 -16.30
CA GLN A 816 23.84 18.73 -14.83
C GLN A 816 22.54 19.19 -14.15
N VAL A 817 21.94 20.27 -14.64
CA VAL A 817 20.62 20.75 -14.17
C VAL A 817 19.53 19.72 -14.49
N ALA A 818 19.55 19.11 -15.68
CA ALA A 818 18.63 18.03 -16.04
C ALA A 818 18.75 16.81 -15.12
N CYS A 819 19.97 16.41 -14.75
CA CYS A 819 20.22 15.40 -13.72
C CYS A 819 19.66 15.85 -12.35
N ALA A 820 19.95 17.08 -11.91
CA ALA A 820 19.53 17.59 -10.60
C ALA A 820 18.01 17.52 -10.41
N ILE A 821 17.24 17.98 -11.40
CA ILE A 821 15.76 17.95 -11.34
C ILE A 821 15.15 16.57 -11.65
N SER A 822 15.98 15.57 -11.94
CA SER A 822 15.55 14.19 -12.19
C SER A 822 16.03 13.22 -11.10
N ALA A 823 16.91 13.66 -10.19
CA ALA A 823 17.60 12.83 -9.23
C ALA A 823 16.70 12.47 -8.04
N ARG A 824 15.64 11.68 -8.29
CA ARG A 824 14.70 11.24 -7.25
C ARG A 824 15.36 10.23 -6.30
N PRO A 825 15.13 10.32 -4.97
CA PRO A 825 15.62 9.34 -4.01
C PRO A 825 15.23 7.90 -4.42
N LEU A 826 16.11 6.95 -4.09
CA LEU A 826 16.06 5.53 -4.45
C LEU A 826 16.12 5.24 -5.97
N HIS A 827 15.82 6.19 -6.85
CA HIS A 827 15.84 6.02 -8.31
C HIS A 827 17.20 6.38 -8.91
N PHE A 828 17.81 7.48 -8.44
CA PHE A 828 19.08 8.01 -8.93
C PHE A 828 19.98 8.48 -7.80
N ASP A 829 21.29 8.37 -8.01
CA ASP A 829 22.33 8.90 -7.12
C ASP A 829 22.33 10.45 -7.20
N PRO A 830 22.51 11.21 -6.09
CA PRO A 830 22.45 12.68 -6.10
C PRO A 830 23.57 13.27 -6.95
N ILE A 831 23.28 14.34 -7.70
CA ILE A 831 24.33 15.01 -8.48
C ILE A 831 25.03 16.07 -7.64
N GLU A 832 26.36 16.05 -7.67
CA GLU A 832 27.19 17.11 -7.07
C GLU A 832 27.54 18.17 -8.12
N ILE A 833 27.26 19.44 -7.79
CA ILE A 833 27.53 20.60 -8.64
C ILE A 833 28.16 21.67 -7.74
N GLY A 834 29.43 22.00 -7.98
CA GLY A 834 30.15 23.02 -7.21
C GLY A 834 30.32 22.69 -5.72
N GLY A 835 30.47 21.42 -5.34
CA GLY A 835 30.59 20.97 -3.95
C GLY A 835 29.27 20.90 -3.17
N ILE A 836 28.13 21.05 -3.85
CA ILE A 836 26.78 20.97 -3.28
C ILE A 836 26.03 19.82 -3.96
N LYS A 837 25.30 18.99 -3.21
CA LYS A 837 24.55 17.86 -3.76
C LYS A 837 23.07 18.21 -3.93
N TYR A 838 22.52 17.87 -5.09
CA TYR A 838 21.16 18.16 -5.50
C TYR A 838 20.36 16.88 -5.80
N ILE A 839 19.08 16.93 -5.48
CA ILE A 839 18.06 15.90 -5.78
C ILE A 839 16.80 16.56 -6.37
N ASP A 840 15.84 15.74 -6.79
CA ASP A 840 14.54 16.13 -7.34
C ASP A 840 13.83 17.22 -6.50
N GLY A 841 13.12 18.10 -7.21
CA GLY A 841 12.41 19.28 -6.68
C GLY A 841 10.90 19.09 -6.54
N ASP A 842 10.41 17.85 -6.51
CA ASP A 842 8.98 17.52 -6.40
C ASP A 842 8.31 18.21 -5.20
N LEU A 843 7.35 19.08 -5.49
CA LEU A 843 6.66 19.97 -4.56
C LEU A 843 5.16 19.93 -4.87
N LYS A 844 4.30 20.18 -3.87
CA LYS A 844 2.87 20.46 -4.14
C LYS A 844 2.76 21.55 -5.21
N VAL A 845 1.86 21.36 -6.17
CA VAL A 845 1.68 22.26 -7.33
C VAL A 845 1.49 23.73 -6.90
N SER A 846 0.77 23.97 -5.80
CA SER A 846 0.60 25.31 -5.20
C SER A 846 1.92 25.96 -4.75
N HIS A 847 2.89 25.19 -4.27
CA HIS A 847 4.21 25.69 -3.87
C HIS A 847 5.14 25.94 -5.06
N PHE A 848 5.06 25.09 -6.08
CA PHE A 848 5.78 25.27 -7.36
C PHE A 848 5.28 26.50 -8.13
N LEU A 849 3.95 26.68 -8.25
CA LEU A 849 3.35 27.84 -8.91
C LEU A 849 3.66 29.14 -8.17
N ALA A 850 3.57 29.16 -6.83
CA ALA A 850 3.97 30.32 -6.05
C ALA A 850 5.45 30.70 -6.27
N LEU A 851 6.37 29.73 -6.17
CA LEU A 851 7.80 29.97 -6.47
C LEU A 851 8.05 30.44 -7.90
N THR A 852 7.25 29.99 -8.86
CA THR A 852 7.31 30.46 -10.26
C THR A 852 6.87 31.92 -10.36
N LEU A 853 5.73 32.28 -9.76
CA LEU A 853 5.21 33.65 -9.77
C LEU A 853 6.12 34.62 -9.00
N ASP A 854 6.70 34.21 -7.87
CA ASP A 854 7.70 34.99 -7.13
C ASP A 854 8.89 35.38 -8.04
N GLN A 855 9.41 34.43 -8.84
CA GLN A 855 10.47 34.70 -9.80
C GLN A 855 10.01 35.58 -10.97
N VAL A 856 8.82 35.33 -11.53
CA VAL A 856 8.23 36.19 -12.58
C VAL A 856 8.13 37.63 -12.09
N ASN A 857 7.61 37.87 -10.89
CA ASN A 857 7.45 39.20 -10.29
C ASN A 857 8.79 39.94 -10.12
N VAL A 858 9.83 39.26 -9.61
CA VAL A 858 11.20 39.80 -9.52
C VAL A 858 11.74 40.19 -10.91
N TYR A 859 11.49 39.35 -11.91
CA TYR A 859 11.97 39.55 -13.27
C TYR A 859 11.15 40.53 -14.13
N ALA A 860 9.91 40.80 -13.74
CA ALA A 860 8.98 41.74 -14.37
C ALA A 860 9.08 43.17 -13.81
N GLN A 861 10.01 43.42 -12.87
CA GLN A 861 10.25 44.69 -12.18
C GLN A 861 9.10 45.12 -11.24
N HIS A 862 8.53 44.13 -10.53
CA HIS A 862 7.44 44.23 -9.57
C HIS A 862 6.05 44.59 -10.16
N GLU A 863 5.01 44.13 -9.46
CA GLU A 863 3.57 44.43 -9.63
C GLU A 863 2.90 44.11 -10.98
N LYS A 864 3.64 43.72 -12.04
CA LYS A 864 3.02 43.23 -13.29
C LYS A 864 2.56 41.77 -13.20
N VAL A 865 1.25 41.64 -13.00
CA VAL A 865 0.47 40.41 -13.08
C VAL A 865 0.55 39.76 -14.49
N PRO A 866 0.73 38.44 -14.61
CA PRO A 866 0.67 37.74 -15.91
C PRO A 866 -0.74 37.68 -16.49
N SER A 867 -0.86 37.86 -17.81
CA SER A 867 -2.16 37.76 -18.52
C SER A 867 -2.67 36.33 -18.62
N VAL A 868 -1.77 35.35 -18.81
CA VAL A 868 -2.14 33.93 -18.74
C VAL A 868 -1.11 33.12 -17.95
N LEU A 869 -1.60 32.42 -16.93
CA LEU A 869 -0.88 31.33 -16.27
C LEU A 869 -1.47 29.99 -16.69
N LEU A 870 -0.69 29.17 -17.39
CA LEU A 870 -1.02 27.78 -17.71
C LEU A 870 -0.18 26.83 -16.86
N SER A 871 -0.83 26.04 -16.01
CA SER A 871 -0.23 24.87 -15.35
C SER A 871 -0.63 23.59 -16.09
N ILE A 872 0.34 22.75 -16.48
CA ILE A 872 0.10 21.41 -17.02
C ILE A 872 0.58 20.38 -15.99
N GLY A 873 -0.37 19.62 -15.46
CA GLY A 873 -0.11 18.55 -14.49
C GLY A 873 -0.03 17.16 -15.10
N ALA A 874 0.21 16.18 -14.23
CA ALA A 874 0.47 14.78 -14.56
C ALA A 874 -0.35 13.81 -13.69
N GLY A 875 -1.58 14.18 -13.34
CA GLY A 875 -2.45 13.49 -12.37
C GLY A 875 -2.32 14.01 -10.92
N ILE A 876 -1.31 14.83 -10.62
CA ILE A 876 -0.85 15.11 -9.24
C ILE A 876 -1.84 15.95 -8.42
N GLN A 877 -2.64 15.29 -7.59
CA GLN A 877 -3.04 15.76 -6.27
C GLN A 877 -2.40 14.83 -5.24
N VAL A 878 -1.30 15.26 -4.63
CA VAL A 878 -0.51 14.41 -3.72
C VAL A 878 -0.08 15.24 -2.51
N GLU A 879 -0.36 14.71 -1.32
CA GLU A 879 0.17 15.23 -0.06
C GLU A 879 1.70 15.08 -0.02
N ILE A 880 2.41 15.93 0.72
CA ILE A 880 3.89 15.81 0.84
C ILE A 880 4.30 14.47 1.49
N GLU A 881 3.34 13.80 2.12
CA GLU A 881 3.50 12.58 2.88
C GLU A 881 3.45 11.33 1.97
N GLU A 882 2.93 11.46 0.74
CA GLU A 882 2.76 10.35 -0.22
C GLU A 882 3.65 10.46 -1.48
N ALA A 883 4.02 11.67 -1.92
CA ALA A 883 4.81 11.88 -3.15
C ALA A 883 6.20 11.20 -3.13
N PHE A 884 6.70 10.93 -1.92
CA PHE A 884 7.91 10.17 -1.66
C PHE A 884 7.62 9.09 -0.61
N GLY A 885 6.91 8.05 -1.00
CA GLY A 885 6.87 6.84 -0.18
C GLY A 885 8.25 6.16 -0.11
N PRO A 886 8.57 5.46 0.98
CA PRO A 886 8.04 5.61 2.35
C PRO A 886 8.69 6.79 3.11
N GLY A 887 8.19 7.08 4.31
CA GLY A 887 8.54 8.27 5.10
C GLY A 887 10.01 8.40 5.54
N ALA A 888 10.32 9.54 6.18
CA ALA A 888 11.67 9.92 6.61
C ALA A 888 12.40 8.86 7.47
N GLU A 889 11.64 8.03 8.17
CA GLU A 889 12.08 6.90 9.00
C GLU A 889 12.65 5.75 8.18
N GLU A 890 12.17 5.48 6.96
CA GLU A 890 12.80 4.49 6.07
C GLU A 890 14.18 4.98 5.63
N PHE A 891 14.30 6.25 5.26
CA PHE A 891 15.60 6.82 4.90
C PHE A 891 16.58 6.79 6.09
N ILE A 892 16.09 6.75 7.33
CA ILE A 892 16.90 6.47 8.52
C ILE A 892 17.22 4.97 8.62
N ARG A 893 16.21 4.08 8.48
CA ARG A 893 16.32 2.60 8.49
C ARG A 893 17.32 2.05 7.46
N LEU A 894 17.41 2.69 6.30
CA LEU A 894 18.32 2.35 5.20
C LEU A 894 19.67 3.10 5.27
N GLY A 895 19.95 3.87 6.34
CA GLY A 895 21.20 4.63 6.50
C GLY A 895 21.34 5.85 5.58
N LEU A 896 20.30 6.20 4.83
CA LEU A 896 20.24 7.27 3.84
C LEU A 896 19.96 8.66 4.47
N GLN A 897 20.69 9.00 5.54
CA GLN A 897 20.45 10.16 6.40
C GLN A 897 20.35 11.50 5.63
N SER A 898 21.18 11.70 4.60
CA SER A 898 21.17 12.89 3.75
C SER A 898 19.82 13.16 3.08
N TYR A 899 19.17 12.09 2.59
CA TYR A 899 17.86 12.16 1.97
C TYR A 899 16.76 12.46 2.99
N SER A 900 16.82 11.85 4.18
CA SER A 900 15.89 12.14 5.29
C SER A 900 15.93 13.62 5.68
N LYS A 901 17.15 14.20 5.79
CA LYS A 901 17.35 15.62 6.07
C LYS A 901 16.80 16.53 4.97
N ALA A 902 16.99 16.18 3.71
CA ALA A 902 16.45 16.93 2.56
C ALA A 902 14.91 16.92 2.55
N TYR A 903 14.30 15.77 2.82
CA TYR A 903 12.84 15.61 2.93
C TYR A 903 12.26 16.44 4.09
N GLN A 904 12.87 16.40 5.28
CA GLN A 904 12.43 17.21 6.42
C GLN A 904 12.57 18.72 6.16
N ASN A 905 13.60 19.15 5.42
CA ASN A 905 13.74 20.54 4.96
C ASN A 905 12.58 20.95 4.02
N LEU A 906 12.19 20.09 3.07
CA LEU A 906 11.03 20.33 2.19
C LEU A 906 9.72 20.40 2.97
N LYS A 907 9.45 19.43 3.84
CA LYS A 907 8.24 19.38 4.69
C LYS A 907 8.15 20.63 5.60
N THR A 908 9.29 21.10 6.13
CA THR A 908 9.39 22.34 6.91
C THR A 908 9.17 23.60 6.07
N TYR A 909 9.79 23.71 4.89
CA TYR A 909 9.61 24.85 3.98
C TYR A 909 8.16 24.98 3.48
N ALA A 910 7.52 23.84 3.19
CA ALA A 910 6.10 23.76 2.85
C ALA A 910 5.22 24.24 4.02
N LYS A 911 5.36 23.66 5.22
CA LYS A 911 4.59 24.06 6.41
C LYS A 911 4.81 25.53 6.83
N ARG A 912 5.98 26.11 6.54
CA ARG A 912 6.24 27.54 6.78
C ARG A 912 5.56 28.45 5.76
N THR A 913 5.46 28.04 4.49
CA THR A 913 4.94 28.91 3.42
C THR A 913 3.44 28.79 3.18
N THR A 914 2.74 27.78 3.70
CA THR A 914 1.26 27.70 3.62
C THR A 914 0.57 28.93 4.23
N ASN A 915 0.99 29.36 5.43
CA ASN A 915 0.41 30.54 6.10
C ASN A 915 0.72 31.87 5.39
N THR A 916 1.77 31.93 4.55
CA THR A 916 2.12 33.13 3.77
C THR A 916 1.42 33.15 2.40
N LYS A 917 1.25 31.98 1.77
CA LYS A 917 0.81 31.85 0.38
C LYS A 917 -0.67 32.14 0.17
N ALA A 918 -1.54 31.92 1.15
CA ALA A 918 -2.95 32.33 1.06
C ALA A 918 -3.09 33.84 0.77
N LYS A 919 -2.35 34.69 1.50
CA LYS A 919 -2.38 36.15 1.32
C LYS A 919 -1.73 36.62 0.01
N TYR A 920 -0.69 35.94 -0.47
CA TYR A 920 0.01 36.31 -1.71
C TYR A 920 -0.70 35.84 -2.99
N ALA A 921 -1.35 34.67 -2.94
CA ALA A 921 -2.19 34.18 -4.05
C ALA A 921 -3.46 35.03 -4.24
N GLU A 922 -3.89 35.77 -3.21
CA GLU A 922 -4.96 36.75 -3.36
C GLU A 922 -4.53 38.08 -3.98
N SER A 923 -3.29 38.54 -3.74
CA SER A 923 -2.79 39.84 -4.21
C SER A 923 -2.14 39.84 -5.59
N THR A 924 -1.83 38.66 -6.17
CA THR A 924 -1.10 38.54 -7.44
C THR A 924 -1.80 37.65 -8.48
N LYS A 925 -3.14 37.57 -8.43
CA LYS A 925 -3.96 36.73 -9.31
C LYS A 925 -3.72 37.07 -10.80
N PRO A 926 -3.25 36.13 -11.65
CA PRO A 926 -3.17 36.35 -13.11
C PRO A 926 -4.56 36.64 -13.70
N GLU A 927 -4.60 37.39 -14.80
CA GLU A 927 -5.86 37.78 -15.45
C GLU A 927 -6.67 36.54 -15.89
N GLN A 928 -5.97 35.50 -16.35
CA GLN A 928 -6.51 34.18 -16.63
C GLN A 928 -5.60 33.08 -16.06
N ALA A 929 -6.17 32.15 -15.27
CA ALA A 929 -5.48 30.97 -14.77
C ALA A 929 -6.11 29.69 -15.32
N TYR A 930 -5.30 28.81 -15.88
CA TYR A 930 -5.73 27.51 -16.39
C TYR A 930 -4.87 26.39 -15.78
N ARG A 931 -5.52 25.31 -15.33
CA ARG A 931 -4.85 24.04 -15.00
C ARG A 931 -5.37 22.96 -15.95
N LEU A 932 -4.47 22.37 -16.73
CA LEU A 932 -4.75 21.20 -17.56
C LEU A 932 -4.14 19.97 -16.88
N ASP A 933 -4.98 19.10 -16.33
CA ASP A 933 -4.54 17.97 -15.52
C ASP A 933 -5.53 16.81 -15.62
N ALA A 934 -5.06 15.60 -15.90
CA ALA A 934 -5.89 14.50 -16.36
C ALA A 934 -6.48 13.61 -15.24
N GLY A 935 -6.22 13.94 -13.96
CA GLY A 935 -6.92 13.41 -12.80
C GLY A 935 -6.48 12.04 -12.29
N GLU A 936 -7.33 11.44 -11.43
CA GLU A 936 -7.09 10.22 -10.64
C GLU A 936 -6.39 9.09 -11.44
N ASN A 937 -6.86 8.84 -12.66
CA ASN A 937 -6.41 7.73 -13.52
C ASN A 937 -4.90 7.76 -13.86
N LEU A 938 -4.19 8.88 -13.67
CA LEU A 938 -2.73 8.99 -13.87
C LEU A 938 -1.92 8.91 -12.58
N LEU A 939 -2.56 8.90 -11.40
CA LEU A 939 -1.89 8.66 -10.12
C LEU A 939 -1.46 7.20 -9.94
N GLU A 940 -2.18 6.25 -10.55
CA GLU A 940 -1.91 4.81 -10.43
C GLU A 940 -0.60 4.37 -11.12
N PHE A 941 0.04 5.23 -11.93
CA PHE A 941 1.25 4.91 -12.68
C PHE A 941 2.52 5.19 -11.86
N PRO A 942 3.37 4.18 -11.60
CA PRO A 942 4.73 4.42 -11.13
C PRO A 942 5.47 5.35 -12.11
N PHE A 943 6.18 6.33 -11.57
CA PHE A 943 6.90 7.34 -12.36
C PHE A 943 7.87 6.75 -13.41
N ASP A 944 8.44 5.59 -13.09
CA ASP A 944 9.40 4.87 -13.90
C ASP A 944 8.82 3.58 -14.51
N ASP A 945 7.48 3.48 -14.58
CA ASP A 945 6.81 2.43 -15.33
C ASP A 945 7.18 2.51 -16.82
N TRP A 946 7.61 1.39 -17.39
CA TRP A 946 8.05 1.30 -18.78
C TRP A 946 7.79 -0.11 -19.32
N ARG A 947 6.52 -0.40 -19.64
CA ARG A 947 6.05 -1.71 -20.09
C ARG A 947 5.83 -1.72 -21.61
N PRO A 948 6.31 -2.74 -22.35
CA PRO A 948 7.37 -3.67 -21.97
C PRO A 948 8.74 -2.95 -21.90
N VAL A 949 9.64 -3.50 -21.09
CA VAL A 949 10.92 -2.89 -20.67
C VAL A 949 11.79 -2.40 -21.84
N ASN A 950 11.68 -3.00 -23.02
CA ASN A 950 12.50 -2.69 -24.21
C ASN A 950 11.98 -1.53 -25.08
N ASN A 951 10.75 -1.04 -24.90
CA ASN A 951 10.21 0.06 -25.73
C ASN A 951 9.18 0.97 -25.02
N GLY A 952 8.56 0.53 -23.92
CA GLY A 952 7.55 1.29 -23.19
C GLY A 952 6.18 1.40 -23.89
N ASN A 953 5.95 0.70 -25.00
CA ASN A 953 4.79 0.91 -25.86
C ASN A 953 3.43 0.73 -25.14
N SER A 954 3.32 -0.17 -24.18
CA SER A 954 2.08 -0.37 -23.40
C SER A 954 1.84 0.79 -22.44
N THR A 955 2.85 1.23 -21.67
CA THR A 955 2.73 2.41 -20.80
C THR A 955 2.47 3.67 -21.62
N ILE A 956 3.13 3.83 -22.77
CA ILE A 956 2.91 4.92 -23.72
C ILE A 956 1.45 4.92 -24.21
N GLN A 957 0.89 3.75 -24.54
CA GLN A 957 -0.50 3.64 -24.99
C GLN A 957 -1.49 3.95 -23.86
N GLU A 958 -1.31 3.38 -22.66
CA GLU A 958 -2.15 3.66 -21.48
C GLU A 958 -2.20 5.17 -21.15
N ILE A 959 -1.04 5.82 -21.10
CA ILE A 959 -0.93 7.27 -20.89
C ILE A 959 -1.58 8.04 -22.06
N THR A 960 -1.52 7.52 -23.30
CA THR A 960 -2.22 8.09 -24.45
C THR A 960 -3.72 8.06 -24.23
N ASP A 961 -4.30 6.90 -23.96
CA ASP A 961 -5.75 6.68 -23.88
C ASP A 961 -6.40 7.46 -22.72
N ILE A 962 -5.71 7.56 -21.58
CA ILE A 962 -6.16 8.39 -20.45
C ILE A 962 -6.09 9.89 -20.83
N THR A 963 -4.98 10.34 -21.41
CA THR A 963 -4.81 11.75 -21.82
C THR A 963 -5.85 12.13 -22.88
N ASP A 964 -6.10 11.26 -23.85
CA ASP A 964 -7.07 11.50 -24.92
C ASP A 964 -8.52 11.52 -24.40
N THR A 965 -8.83 10.66 -23.41
CA THR A 965 -10.12 10.67 -22.71
C THR A 965 -10.35 11.97 -21.94
N TYR A 966 -9.31 12.48 -21.26
CA TYR A 966 -9.34 13.80 -20.62
C TYR A 966 -9.52 14.94 -21.64
N LEU A 967 -8.73 14.95 -22.72
CA LEU A 967 -8.80 15.97 -23.78
C LEU A 967 -10.12 15.97 -24.57
N ARG A 968 -10.91 14.89 -24.48
CA ARG A 968 -12.27 14.82 -25.05
C ARG A 968 -13.32 15.53 -24.19
N GLN A 969 -13.06 15.89 -22.94
CA GLN A 969 -14.02 16.61 -22.09
C GLN A 969 -14.29 18.04 -22.60
N GLY A 970 -15.56 18.47 -22.65
CA GLY A 970 -15.95 19.78 -23.22
C GLY A 970 -15.19 20.96 -22.59
N LYS A 971 -15.29 21.12 -21.27
CA LYS A 971 -14.60 22.17 -20.48
C LYS A 971 -13.08 22.25 -20.76
N VAL A 972 -12.44 21.11 -21.03
CA VAL A 972 -11.00 21.01 -21.34
C VAL A 972 -10.72 21.50 -22.76
N ARG A 973 -11.54 21.11 -23.74
CA ARG A 973 -11.46 21.66 -25.11
C ARG A 973 -11.65 23.18 -25.10
N ASP A 974 -12.59 23.68 -24.31
CA ASP A 974 -12.92 25.11 -24.23
C ASP A 974 -11.78 25.91 -23.59
N SER A 975 -11.19 25.38 -22.53
CA SER A 975 -9.98 25.95 -21.91
C SER A 975 -8.81 25.99 -22.90
N ILE A 976 -8.54 24.90 -23.62
CA ILE A 976 -7.51 24.84 -24.67
C ILE A 976 -7.81 25.82 -25.81
N ASN A 977 -9.07 25.99 -26.20
CA ASN A 977 -9.49 26.98 -27.19
C ASN A 977 -9.19 28.42 -26.75
N SER A 978 -9.46 28.77 -25.48
CA SER A 978 -9.17 30.11 -24.95
C SER A 978 -7.67 30.38 -24.88
N ILE A 979 -6.89 29.46 -24.29
CA ILE A 979 -5.42 29.58 -24.20
C ILE A 979 -4.81 29.73 -25.61
N ALA A 980 -5.23 28.90 -26.57
CA ALA A 980 -4.70 28.93 -27.93
C ALA A 980 -5.02 30.23 -28.66
N LYS A 981 -6.22 30.80 -28.48
CA LYS A 981 -6.58 32.12 -29.03
C LYS A 981 -5.70 33.21 -28.44
N GLU A 982 -5.52 33.21 -27.12
CA GLU A 982 -4.79 34.25 -26.41
C GLU A 982 -3.29 34.25 -26.77
N ALA A 983 -2.69 33.06 -26.76
CA ALA A 983 -1.31 32.85 -27.21
C ALA A 983 -1.10 33.31 -28.67
N VAL A 984 -2.01 32.98 -29.58
CA VAL A 984 -1.92 33.40 -30.99
C VAL A 984 -2.13 34.91 -31.14
N ARG A 985 -3.10 35.52 -30.44
CA ARG A 985 -3.33 36.98 -30.47
C ARG A 985 -2.07 37.73 -30.06
N ILE A 986 -1.52 37.41 -28.89
CA ILE A 986 -0.36 38.11 -28.34
C ILE A 986 0.88 37.85 -29.21
N ARG A 987 1.12 36.61 -29.65
CA ARG A 987 2.22 36.30 -30.58
C ARG A 987 2.08 37.05 -31.91
N ARG A 988 0.86 37.19 -32.47
CA ARG A 988 0.61 37.94 -33.72
C ARG A 988 0.78 39.44 -33.54
N ALA A 989 0.37 40.01 -32.41
CA ALA A 989 0.62 41.42 -32.08
C ALA A 989 2.12 41.68 -31.93
N ARG A 990 2.83 40.83 -31.18
CA ARG A 990 4.29 40.89 -31.02
C ARG A 990 5.04 40.76 -32.36
N ALA A 991 4.61 39.87 -33.25
CA ALA A 991 5.22 39.64 -34.57
C ALA A 991 5.15 40.84 -35.55
N LYS A 992 4.47 41.92 -35.16
CA LYS A 992 4.46 43.23 -35.85
C LYS A 992 5.55 44.18 -35.34
N THR A 993 6.20 43.92 -34.19
CA THR A 993 7.26 44.78 -33.62
C THR A 993 8.68 44.28 -33.91
N LYS A 994 9.68 45.18 -33.80
CA LYS A 994 11.09 44.86 -34.01
C LYS A 994 11.68 43.92 -32.94
N GLN A 995 11.09 43.87 -31.75
CA GLN A 995 11.58 43.03 -30.63
C GLN A 995 11.36 41.54 -30.90
N TRP A 996 10.34 41.19 -31.70
CA TRP A 996 9.98 39.83 -32.00
C TRP A 996 11.09 38.99 -32.64
N VAL A 997 11.93 39.58 -33.49
CA VAL A 997 13.05 38.85 -34.10
C VAL A 997 14.01 38.36 -33.03
N ALA A 998 14.34 39.19 -32.03
CA ALA A 998 15.21 38.80 -30.93
C ALA A 998 14.55 37.78 -29.99
N PHE A 999 13.23 37.86 -29.78
CA PHE A 999 12.45 36.88 -29.01
C PHE A 999 12.40 35.52 -29.72
N ALA A 1000 12.05 35.48 -31.00
CA ALA A 1000 11.90 34.25 -31.76
C ALA A 1000 13.24 33.56 -32.05
N THR A 1001 14.31 34.30 -32.41
CA THR A 1001 15.60 33.69 -32.74
C THR A 1001 16.54 33.51 -31.56
N ASP A 1002 16.23 34.08 -30.39
CA ASP A 1002 17.09 34.15 -29.20
C ASP A 1002 18.48 34.80 -29.45
N VAL A 1003 18.55 35.69 -30.45
CA VAL A 1003 19.78 36.38 -30.90
C VAL A 1003 19.54 37.88 -30.88
N VAL A 1004 20.45 38.62 -30.24
CA VAL A 1004 20.46 40.09 -30.31
C VAL A 1004 21.14 40.53 -31.62
N PRO A 1005 20.44 41.20 -32.56
CA PRO A 1005 21.08 41.74 -33.76
C PRO A 1005 21.99 42.93 -33.39
N VAL A 1006 23.30 42.73 -33.46
CA VAL A 1006 24.28 43.80 -33.25
C VAL A 1006 24.46 44.57 -34.56
N CYS A 1007 24.18 45.87 -34.56
CA CYS A 1007 24.45 46.72 -35.71
C CYS A 1007 25.97 46.74 -36.02
N PRO A 1008 26.41 46.42 -37.26
CA PRO A 1008 27.84 46.36 -37.59
C PRO A 1008 28.58 47.68 -37.33
N LEU A 1009 27.93 48.82 -37.59
CA LEU A 1009 28.50 50.15 -37.34
C LEU A 1009 28.80 50.40 -35.85
N CYS A 1010 28.01 49.80 -34.95
CA CYS A 1010 28.19 49.94 -33.49
C CYS A 1010 29.32 49.06 -32.92
N ARG A 1011 30.02 48.26 -33.74
CA ARG A 1011 31.26 47.56 -33.33
C ARG A 1011 32.53 48.41 -33.47
N LEU A 1012 32.47 49.56 -34.14
CA LEU A 1012 33.62 50.45 -34.38
C LEU A 1012 33.76 51.56 -33.33
N SER A 1013 32.97 51.53 -32.26
CA SER A 1013 32.91 52.57 -31.22
C SER A 1013 33.01 52.00 -29.79
N LYS A 1014 33.85 50.98 -29.60
CA LYS A 1014 34.22 50.39 -28.31
C LYS A 1014 35.67 49.90 -28.34
#